data_AF-A0A954A2S2-F1
#
_entry.id   AF-A0A954A2S2-F1
#
_cell.length_a   1.000
_cell.length_b   1.000
_cell.length_c   1.000
_cell.angle_alpha   90.00
_cell.angle_beta   90.00
_cell.angle_gamma   90.00
#
_symmetry.space_group_name_H-M   'P 1'
#
loop_
_entity.id
_entity.type
_entity.pdbx_description
1 polymer ?
#
loop_
_entity_poly.entity_id
_entity_poly.type
_entity_poly.pdbx_seq_one_letter_code
_entity_poly.pdbx_strand_id
1 'polypeptide(L)'
;MSVGTSSIEDKDLEFLLRDTESQDQEASALAERDADVSIRGELDKISLTDIFQTLAMSKMEGILSVHNGLENRLIYFDEDGVRLLPENKSETRRIGARLVRSGLITPTDLRSALLQQKQRYQPLGEILAEQGLLDHEEFTRILNHQLEEELYGLFTWTRGGFEFYKGPPRDRSQLQRLEYAPRFEFNAVLLEVARRVDEWNVILDVIGGVDEVPVFCQDVEFPEMSGDLLVACEAIDEFSTVRDLGEMTLLGLFHCARAVCELRRHGLIDFAGAPLLIELAEEAAEKGDHKRALLLCQSVQDRPDEIDFTIATAVGNVVERTREARLGAQILTRCCRALRDPNERLVLGRKAHILNRSARATLELLHQAYVELGRETDPDALDVADRLADAMALDGDAEDALQLVLDLEEVRPYDAALLTRRARFMHAAGHDDQALQALHELRELVVQSGDDSQLARVLEQILKLDGGNKEAARALRQIRLGEARLKRRRVIWAVGLVLCVVAGWLVLRWQHHAAQVRSAGQRVAECLAELDPTRAKQTLDEAEAQLGADPSWAALREKVDAAIVIQTTGLAARQRNALTKRLEHAGDLLAKGDLAGAIQIYAEEHQQNSAQRDLQELLLKTVRNQVQTAASKLEQLHAELEQGLPTAASNVVKLVDLEAGEKKLAQHAALDRRLAESAARQSGAPVLRELLNDKERAKLTELGTKVLAAHAMIDQRLQEYRARIETLRHNLKWEPVYEAARAAEQRYDFKTAEDLYRRLHTQYRDHELMAPRFASRVAMYTKINQHLNNLIAASERVDLEAARREYRTLAAEFKDLPWAKMIELPVRVESRPNGVQVRLNGKDVGRTPLTLHCKPAEQNRLALSMPGFRTETRLVTGDGIQAVRIAMTLEPAWTMATPGSVDRAPVVAGDRVFLVDRTGTVSAWSIRDRSELWRHRTGDLSGFLTRPVLHGKTQLLVGSLDGSLRALDADSGRLAWKLDGLPCESSPAYVAGRLVMAVKPGKLVFVNAGEREGKVVHQMKLGSRVRQDVLRLDDHTVLVTMDNGQARAIDITKGKDRWSPVQVGAGVVSQPLVCDNVAVFSTDAGLLTAYATDTGRRLWKHTSLGELRWRPVADGSRVFAVASSTLERGPCVLSFDLRSGRELGRYITAPDTVWTCGPSLLRGQLLAGCRSGVVRVLDSQQLKIRFTIRGSGAVSAPPLGISSGELLCPFDGKEILVFTGIEAALK
;
A
#
# COMPACT_ATOMS: atom_id res chain seq x y z
N MET A 1 -21.11 -22.25 -8.75
CA MET A 1 -20.87 -21.63 -7.44
C MET A 1 -19.37 -21.43 -7.31
N SER A 2 -18.96 -20.17 -7.26
CA SER A 2 -17.59 -19.70 -7.16
C SER A 2 -17.02 -20.02 -5.77
N VAL A 3 -16.00 -20.88 -5.71
CA VAL A 3 -15.12 -20.95 -4.54
C VAL A 3 -13.90 -20.12 -4.90
N GLY A 4 -13.84 -18.91 -4.32
CA GLY A 4 -12.79 -17.95 -4.53
C GLY A 4 -11.45 -18.46 -4.00
N THR A 5 -10.44 -18.29 -4.84
CA THR A 5 -9.03 -18.14 -4.45
C THR A 5 -8.92 -16.92 -3.52
N SER A 6 -8.84 -17.12 -2.21
CA SER A 6 -8.30 -16.10 -1.32
C SER A 6 -6.81 -16.34 -1.18
N SER A 7 -6.01 -15.53 -1.88
CA SER A 7 -4.70 -15.13 -1.39
C SER A 7 -4.90 -14.64 0.04
N ILE A 8 -4.10 -15.12 0.99
CA ILE A 8 -4.13 -14.64 2.37
C ILE A 8 -3.79 -13.14 2.31
N GLU A 9 -4.78 -12.29 2.56
CA GLU A 9 -4.55 -10.84 2.72
C GLU A 9 -3.90 -10.61 4.10
N ASP A 10 -3.13 -9.52 4.28
CA ASP A 10 -2.62 -9.11 5.60
C ASP A 10 -3.74 -9.03 6.65
N LYS A 11 -4.99 -8.81 6.21
CA LYS A 11 -6.21 -8.87 7.02
C LYS A 11 -6.56 -10.26 7.57
N ASP A 12 -6.27 -11.34 6.84
CA ASP A 12 -6.50 -12.72 7.32
C ASP A 12 -5.49 -13.11 8.40
N LEU A 13 -4.29 -12.53 8.33
CA LEU A 13 -3.29 -12.57 9.40
C LEU A 13 -3.72 -11.68 10.58
N GLU A 14 -4.18 -10.44 10.37
CA GLU A 14 -4.70 -9.55 11.43
C GLU A 14 -5.94 -10.11 12.15
N PHE A 15 -6.84 -10.78 11.42
CA PHE A 15 -8.10 -11.32 11.97
C PHE A 15 -7.85 -12.45 12.98
N LEU A 16 -6.82 -13.28 12.77
CA LEU A 16 -6.40 -14.30 13.75
C LEU A 16 -5.69 -13.70 14.99
N LEU A 17 -5.36 -12.40 14.96
CA LEU A 17 -4.49 -11.74 15.95
C LEU A 17 -5.21 -10.70 16.82
N ARG A 18 -6.42 -10.24 16.45
CA ARG A 18 -7.16 -9.20 17.19
C ARG A 18 -7.66 -9.59 18.58
N ASP A 19 -7.87 -10.87 18.87
CA ASP A 19 -8.51 -11.31 20.13
C ASP A 19 -7.61 -11.26 21.38
N THR A 20 -6.37 -10.76 21.29
CA THR A 20 -5.43 -10.77 22.44
C THR A 20 -4.68 -9.48 22.74
N GLU A 21 -4.79 -8.44 21.89
CA GLU A 21 -4.08 -7.17 22.12
C GLU A 21 -4.67 -6.33 23.26
N SER A 22 -5.97 -6.44 23.52
CA SER A 22 -6.63 -5.60 24.53
C SER A 22 -6.41 -6.05 25.97
N GLN A 23 -6.03 -7.31 26.22
CA GLN A 23 -5.86 -7.82 27.59
C GLN A 23 -4.41 -7.74 28.10
N ASP A 24 -3.41 -7.85 27.22
CA ASP A 24 -2.00 -7.85 27.62
C ASP A 24 -1.43 -6.43 27.84
N GLN A 25 -1.90 -5.43 27.08
CA GLN A 25 -1.49 -4.03 27.28
C GLN A 25 -2.04 -3.44 28.59
N GLU A 26 -3.29 -3.77 28.95
CA GLU A 26 -3.85 -3.36 30.24
C GLU A 26 -3.16 -4.08 31.41
N ALA A 27 -2.83 -5.36 31.28
CA ALA A 27 -2.18 -6.13 32.35
C ALA A 27 -0.72 -5.71 32.63
N SER A 28 0.06 -5.37 31.59
CA SER A 28 1.45 -4.88 31.76
C SER A 28 1.48 -3.46 32.35
N ALA A 29 0.57 -2.59 31.92
CA ALA A 29 0.45 -1.23 32.45
C ALA A 29 -0.09 -1.18 33.89
N LEU A 30 -0.86 -2.20 34.32
CA LEU A 30 -1.36 -2.35 35.69
C LEU A 30 -0.31 -2.88 36.67
N ALA A 31 0.71 -3.62 36.20
CA ALA A 31 1.77 -4.18 37.06
C ALA A 31 2.93 -3.21 37.36
N GLU A 32 3.15 -2.19 36.52
CA GLU A 32 4.29 -1.27 36.62
C GLU A 32 4.04 -0.03 37.49
N ARG A 33 2.79 0.25 37.89
CA ARG A 33 2.45 1.43 38.72
C ARG A 33 2.92 1.36 40.18
N ASP A 34 3.45 0.22 40.64
CA ASP A 34 3.92 -0.03 42.01
C ASP A 34 5.47 -0.18 42.12
N ALA A 35 6.24 0.22 41.11
CA ALA A 35 7.72 0.22 41.14
C ALA A 35 8.31 1.63 41.27
N ASP A 36 9.31 1.82 42.15
CA ASP A 36 10.02 3.09 42.34
C ASP A 36 10.80 3.47 41.06
N VAL A 37 10.25 4.40 40.29
CA VAL A 37 10.92 5.04 39.14
C VAL A 37 12.11 5.84 39.66
N SER A 38 13.30 5.55 39.17
CA SER A 38 14.54 6.16 39.68
C SER A 38 15.06 7.30 38.79
N ILE A 39 14.86 7.23 37.47
CA ILE A 39 15.22 8.28 36.52
C ILE A 39 14.12 8.39 35.46
N ARG A 40 13.71 9.60 35.10
CA ARG A 40 12.76 9.88 34.02
C ARG A 40 13.17 11.13 33.26
N GLY A 41 12.95 11.15 31.94
CA GLY A 41 13.22 12.32 31.12
C GLY A 41 12.69 12.20 29.69
N GLU A 42 13.03 13.21 28.89
CA GLU A 42 12.69 13.30 27.46
C GLU A 42 13.98 13.24 26.63
N LEU A 43 13.95 12.47 25.53
CA LEU A 43 15.09 12.28 24.62
C LEU A 43 15.47 13.58 23.88
N ASP A 44 14.54 14.53 23.75
CA ASP A 44 14.77 15.85 23.16
C ASP A 44 15.74 16.70 24.01
N LYS A 45 15.92 16.36 25.29
CA LYS A 45 16.76 17.11 26.25
C LYS A 45 18.02 16.36 26.66
N ILE A 46 18.00 15.02 26.68
CA ILE A 46 19.11 14.18 27.12
C ILE A 46 19.28 13.03 26.11
N SER A 47 20.48 12.88 25.56
CA SER A 47 20.77 11.81 24.60
C SER A 47 20.71 10.44 25.25
N LEU A 48 20.21 9.44 24.50
CA LEU A 48 20.23 8.04 24.94
C LEU A 48 21.65 7.54 25.23
N THR A 49 22.64 8.06 24.50
CA THR A 49 24.07 7.76 24.72
C THR A 49 24.53 8.18 26.13
N ASP A 50 24.16 9.38 26.56
CA ASP A 50 24.54 9.90 27.89
C ASP A 50 23.88 9.09 29.01
N ILE A 51 22.64 8.64 28.79
CA ILE A 51 21.90 7.78 29.71
C ILE A 51 22.60 6.42 29.83
N PHE A 52 22.93 5.78 28.70
CA PHE A 52 23.67 4.52 28.68
C PHE A 52 25.02 4.64 29.38
N GLN A 53 25.78 5.71 29.12
CA GLN A 53 27.06 5.96 29.78
C GLN A 53 26.89 6.16 31.29
N THR A 54 25.88 6.90 31.72
CA THR A 54 25.59 7.14 33.14
C THR A 54 25.19 5.85 33.86
N LEU A 55 24.33 5.03 33.25
CA LEU A 55 23.91 3.73 33.80
C LEU A 55 25.09 2.74 33.86
N ALA A 56 25.94 2.70 32.83
CA ALA A 56 27.14 1.87 32.80
C ALA A 56 28.17 2.29 33.85
N MET A 57 28.45 3.59 33.99
CA MET A 57 29.41 4.11 34.98
C MET A 57 28.93 3.90 36.42
N SER A 58 27.63 3.99 36.65
CA SER A 58 27.02 3.79 37.97
C SER A 58 26.80 2.32 38.34
N LYS A 59 27.06 1.37 37.41
CA LYS A 59 26.81 -0.07 37.55
C LYS A 59 25.42 -0.38 38.11
N MET A 60 24.42 0.39 37.70
CA MET A 60 23.06 0.21 38.19
C MET A 60 22.36 -0.90 37.42
N GLU A 61 21.94 -1.95 38.14
CA GLU A 61 21.08 -2.99 37.60
C GLU A 61 19.62 -2.50 37.54
N GLY A 62 18.97 -2.65 36.39
CA GLY A 62 17.60 -2.19 36.20
C GLY A 62 17.10 -2.23 34.76
N ILE A 63 15.85 -1.79 34.54
CA ILE A 63 15.18 -1.75 33.24
C ILE A 63 14.99 -0.31 32.80
N LEU A 64 15.51 0.01 31.62
CA LEU A 64 15.27 1.27 30.91
C LEU A 64 14.17 1.05 29.87
N SER A 65 13.05 1.75 30.02
CA SER A 65 11.99 1.87 29.02
C SER A 65 12.24 3.11 28.18
N VAL A 66 12.19 2.98 26.86
CA VAL A 66 12.37 4.07 25.88
C VAL A 66 11.22 4.04 24.90
N HIS A 67 10.50 5.15 24.74
CA HIS A 67 9.34 5.22 23.86
C HIS A 67 9.34 6.46 22.97
N ASN A 68 8.89 6.30 21.71
CA ASN A 68 8.47 7.38 20.84
C ASN A 68 6.95 7.25 20.61
N GLY A 69 6.27 8.23 20.02
CA GLY A 69 4.79 8.21 19.88
C GLY A 69 4.19 7.01 19.12
N LEU A 70 5.02 6.11 18.57
CA LEU A 70 4.63 4.93 17.80
C LEU A 70 5.20 3.61 18.35
N GLU A 71 6.29 3.64 19.12
CA GLU A 71 7.05 2.44 19.53
C GLU A 71 7.57 2.56 20.97
N ASN A 72 7.60 1.44 21.72
CA ASN A 72 8.19 1.35 23.05
C ASN A 72 9.22 0.21 23.10
N ARG A 73 10.31 0.37 23.84
CA ARG A 73 11.44 -0.57 23.92
C ARG A 73 11.94 -0.69 25.35
N LEU A 74 12.19 -1.93 25.77
CA LEU A 74 12.68 -2.25 27.12
C LEU A 74 14.10 -2.79 27.05
N ILE A 75 14.99 -2.24 27.86
CA ILE A 75 16.41 -2.56 27.87
C ILE A 75 16.81 -2.87 29.29
N TYR A 76 17.39 -4.05 29.54
CA TYR A 76 17.86 -4.42 30.86
C TYR A 76 19.37 -4.29 30.97
N PHE A 77 19.79 -3.70 32.08
CA PHE A 77 21.16 -3.43 32.46
C PHE A 77 21.53 -4.39 33.60
N ASP A 78 22.63 -5.14 33.42
CA ASP A 78 23.27 -5.96 34.45
C ASP A 78 24.74 -5.55 34.67
N GLU A 79 25.45 -6.20 35.59
CA GLU A 79 26.85 -5.87 35.90
C GLU A 79 27.83 -6.13 34.73
N ASP A 80 27.44 -6.97 33.77
CA ASP A 80 28.29 -7.49 32.70
C ASP A 80 27.93 -6.94 31.31
N GLY A 81 26.77 -6.29 31.14
CA GLY A 81 26.32 -5.82 29.84
C GLY A 81 24.85 -5.35 29.78
N VAL A 82 24.38 -5.20 28.54
CA VAL A 82 23.02 -4.80 28.20
C VAL A 82 22.31 -5.94 27.47
N ARG A 83 21.03 -6.15 27.76
CA ARG A 83 20.14 -7.05 27.03
C ARG A 83 18.91 -6.29 26.56
N LEU A 84 18.61 -6.32 25.26
CA LEU A 84 17.34 -5.81 24.74
C LEU A 84 16.25 -6.83 25.10
N LEU A 85 15.17 -6.41 25.77
CA LEU A 85 14.05 -7.29 26.05
C LEU A 85 13.09 -7.29 24.87
N PRO A 86 12.94 -8.43 24.18
CA PRO A 86 12.01 -8.53 23.07
C PRO A 86 10.56 -8.37 23.56
N GLU A 87 9.72 -7.62 22.85
CA GLU A 87 8.30 -7.50 23.21
C GLU A 87 7.56 -8.84 23.03
N ASN A 88 6.75 -9.21 24.04
CA ASN A 88 6.23 -10.56 24.34
C ASN A 88 5.55 -11.35 23.20
N LYS A 89 5.16 -10.72 22.07
CA LYS A 89 4.50 -11.38 20.92
C LYS A 89 4.80 -10.73 19.56
N SER A 90 5.12 -9.43 19.53
CA SER A 90 5.35 -8.66 18.29
C SER A 90 6.65 -9.07 17.60
N GLU A 91 7.73 -9.32 18.36
CA GLU A 91 9.04 -9.63 17.77
C GLU A 91 9.16 -11.06 17.28
N THR A 92 8.52 -12.04 17.95
CA THR A 92 8.42 -13.41 17.43
C THR A 92 7.62 -13.47 16.12
N ARG A 93 6.62 -12.58 15.98
CA ARG A 93 5.88 -12.38 14.72
C ARG A 93 6.72 -11.68 13.65
N ARG A 94 7.52 -10.67 14.02
CA ARG A 94 8.44 -9.97 13.10
C ARG A 94 9.56 -10.87 12.61
N ILE A 95 10.20 -11.64 13.49
CA ILE A 95 11.25 -12.57 13.05
C ILE A 95 10.66 -13.71 12.22
N GLY A 96 9.49 -14.23 12.58
CA GLY A 96 8.77 -15.19 11.75
C GLY A 96 8.42 -14.62 10.37
N ALA A 97 7.81 -13.43 10.32
CA ALA A 97 7.46 -12.75 9.07
C ALA A 97 8.71 -12.40 8.25
N ARG A 98 9.81 -12.04 8.89
CA ARG A 98 11.10 -11.74 8.23
C ARG A 98 11.77 -13.00 7.70
N LEU A 99 11.73 -14.11 8.43
CA LEU A 99 12.15 -15.42 7.93
C LEU A 99 11.27 -15.86 6.75
N VAL A 100 9.98 -15.48 6.73
CA VAL A 100 9.10 -15.72 5.57
C VAL A 100 9.42 -14.80 4.38
N ARG A 101 9.62 -13.49 4.62
CA ARG A 101 9.91 -12.48 3.57
C ARG A 101 11.30 -12.66 2.95
N SER A 102 12.31 -12.98 3.75
CA SER A 102 13.65 -13.40 3.30
C SER A 102 13.64 -14.77 2.63
N GLY A 103 12.48 -15.44 2.64
CA GLY A 103 12.29 -16.73 2.04
C GLY A 103 12.94 -17.87 2.82
N LEU A 104 13.49 -17.68 4.02
CA LEU A 104 14.08 -18.76 4.83
C LEU A 104 13.08 -19.80 5.34
N ILE A 105 11.80 -19.48 5.53
CA ILE A 105 10.75 -20.45 5.86
C ILE A 105 9.49 -20.11 5.07
N THR A 106 8.59 -21.07 4.81
CA THR A 106 7.32 -20.74 4.14
C THR A 106 6.28 -20.17 5.13
N PRO A 107 5.27 -19.43 4.67
CA PRO A 107 4.16 -18.99 5.53
C PRO A 107 3.45 -20.17 6.23
N THR A 108 3.37 -21.30 5.54
CA THR A 108 2.82 -22.55 6.06
C THR A 108 3.69 -23.15 7.16
N ASP A 109 5.01 -23.10 7.00
CA ASP A 109 5.96 -23.55 8.02
C ASP A 109 5.86 -22.71 9.28
N LEU A 110 5.86 -21.37 9.14
CA LEU A 110 5.69 -20.44 10.25
C LEU A 110 4.38 -20.69 10.98
N ARG A 111 3.27 -20.87 10.25
CA ARG A 111 1.96 -21.18 10.86
C ARG A 111 2.01 -22.49 11.65
N SER A 112 2.65 -23.52 11.11
CA SER A 112 2.78 -24.81 11.79
C SER A 112 3.63 -24.69 13.07
N ALA A 113 4.72 -23.92 13.00
CA ALA A 113 5.62 -23.70 14.11
C ALA A 113 4.97 -22.84 15.21
N LEU A 114 4.22 -21.79 14.85
CA LEU A 114 3.44 -20.97 15.80
C LEU A 114 2.31 -21.77 16.47
N LEU A 115 1.66 -22.70 15.75
CA LEU A 115 0.66 -23.59 16.34
C LEU A 115 1.28 -24.57 17.35
N GLN A 116 2.46 -25.12 17.03
CA GLN A 116 3.20 -25.98 17.97
C GLN A 116 3.75 -25.20 19.15
N GLN A 117 4.21 -23.96 18.94
CA GLN A 117 4.64 -23.05 20.01
C GLN A 117 3.50 -22.81 20.99
N LYS A 118 2.28 -22.56 20.49
CA LYS A 118 1.08 -22.38 21.32
C LYS A 118 0.71 -23.65 22.11
N GLN A 119 1.02 -24.84 21.59
CA GLN A 119 0.69 -26.12 22.24
C GLN A 119 1.78 -26.60 23.21
N ARG A 120 3.05 -26.37 22.90
CA ARG A 120 4.21 -26.92 23.60
C ARG A 120 4.94 -25.91 24.48
N TYR A 121 4.61 -24.62 24.36
CA TYR A 121 5.28 -23.52 25.08
C TYR A 121 6.81 -23.49 24.87
N GLN A 122 7.29 -23.94 23.70
CA GLN A 122 8.71 -23.89 23.32
C GLN A 122 9.03 -22.64 22.47
N PRO A 123 10.27 -22.13 22.50
CA PRO A 123 10.72 -21.08 21.60
C PRO A 123 10.58 -21.45 20.12
N LEU A 124 10.24 -20.47 19.28
CA LEU A 124 10.03 -20.70 17.84
C LEU A 124 11.28 -21.30 17.16
N GLY A 125 12.49 -20.89 17.56
CA GLY A 125 13.74 -21.39 17.00
C GLY A 125 13.98 -22.88 17.26
N GLU A 126 13.62 -23.39 18.44
CA GLU A 126 13.73 -24.82 18.75
C GLU A 126 12.77 -25.64 17.88
N ILE A 127 11.55 -25.16 17.69
CA ILE A 127 10.54 -25.82 16.86
C ILE A 127 10.97 -25.85 15.39
N LEU A 128 11.52 -24.74 14.88
CA LEU A 128 12.04 -24.67 13.50
C LEU A 128 13.25 -25.61 13.29
N ALA A 129 14.10 -25.76 14.31
CA ALA A 129 15.22 -26.69 14.30
C ALA A 129 14.79 -28.15 14.38
N GLU A 130 13.83 -28.49 15.25
CA GLU A 130 13.23 -29.83 15.34
C GLU A 130 12.58 -30.26 14.02
N GLN A 131 11.99 -29.31 13.30
CA GLN A 131 11.37 -29.54 11.99
C GLN A 131 12.40 -29.63 10.84
N GLY A 132 13.68 -29.35 11.11
CA GLY A 132 14.76 -29.36 10.12
C GLY A 132 14.66 -28.25 9.07
N LEU A 133 13.91 -27.18 9.36
CA LEU A 133 13.68 -26.05 8.45
C LEU A 133 14.81 -25.02 8.53
N LEU A 134 15.38 -24.84 9.72
CA LEU A 134 16.48 -23.93 10.01
C LEU A 134 17.38 -24.54 11.10
N ASP A 135 18.69 -24.36 11.00
CA ASP A 135 19.59 -24.83 12.07
C ASP A 135 19.49 -23.93 13.32
N HIS A 136 19.72 -24.50 14.51
CA HIS A 136 19.64 -23.77 15.77
C HIS A 136 20.72 -22.67 15.85
N GLU A 137 21.94 -22.97 15.38
CA GLU A 137 23.02 -21.99 15.30
C GLU A 137 22.68 -20.88 14.29
N GLU A 138 22.08 -21.23 13.14
CA GLU A 138 21.67 -20.28 12.12
C GLU A 138 20.55 -19.35 12.58
N PHE A 139 19.54 -19.89 13.28
CA PHE A 139 18.45 -19.12 13.86
C PHE A 139 18.96 -18.15 14.93
N THR A 140 19.85 -18.63 15.81
CA THR A 140 20.45 -17.82 16.87
C THR A 140 21.29 -16.69 16.28
N ARG A 141 22.04 -16.94 15.21
CA ARG A 141 22.79 -15.92 14.49
C ARG A 141 21.89 -14.84 13.89
N ILE A 142 20.79 -15.24 13.25
CA ILE A 142 19.81 -14.29 12.66
C ILE A 142 19.13 -13.46 13.76
N LEU A 143 18.74 -14.10 14.86
CA LEU A 143 18.15 -13.43 16.01
C LEU A 143 19.12 -12.42 16.64
N ASN A 144 20.38 -12.80 16.84
CA ASN A 144 21.39 -11.90 17.39
C ASN A 144 21.64 -10.70 16.47
N HIS A 145 21.81 -10.93 15.16
CA HIS A 145 21.98 -9.86 14.18
C HIS A 145 20.77 -8.91 14.15
N GLN A 146 19.56 -9.45 14.29
CA GLN A 146 18.36 -8.61 14.38
C GLN A 146 18.33 -7.76 15.65
N LEU A 147 18.60 -8.36 16.80
CA LEU A 147 18.58 -7.65 18.08
C LEU A 147 19.68 -6.60 18.16
N GLU A 148 20.83 -6.84 17.52
CA GLU A 148 21.87 -5.82 17.31
C GLU A 148 21.36 -4.64 16.49
N GLU A 149 20.77 -4.89 15.32
CA GLU A 149 20.20 -3.82 14.49
C GLU A 149 19.11 -3.02 15.22
N GLU A 150 18.24 -3.68 16.00
CA GLU A 150 17.21 -3.00 16.79
C GLU A 150 17.80 -2.18 17.93
N LEU A 151 18.80 -2.71 18.65
CA LEU A 151 19.50 -2.01 19.72
C LEU A 151 20.22 -0.77 19.19
N TYR A 152 20.94 -0.89 18.07
CA TYR A 152 21.61 0.25 17.45
C TYR A 152 20.63 1.27 16.87
N GLY A 153 19.50 0.81 16.33
CA GLY A 153 18.44 1.66 15.81
C GLY A 153 17.85 2.60 16.86
N LEU A 154 17.82 2.22 18.14
CA LEU A 154 17.32 3.08 19.23
C LEU A 154 18.07 4.40 19.36
N PHE A 155 19.38 4.40 19.07
CA PHE A 155 20.21 5.60 19.15
C PHE A 155 19.96 6.58 18.01
N THR A 156 19.18 6.21 16.99
CA THR A 156 18.71 7.14 15.96
C THR A 156 17.48 7.94 16.38
N TRP A 157 16.85 7.61 17.52
CA TRP A 157 15.65 8.31 17.99
C TRP A 157 16.01 9.65 18.60
N THR A 158 15.62 10.72 17.92
CA THR A 158 15.86 12.10 18.38
C THR A 158 14.72 12.67 19.22
N ARG A 159 13.58 11.95 19.32
CA ARG A 159 12.41 12.38 20.10
C ARG A 159 11.74 11.24 20.84
N GLY A 160 11.27 11.48 22.07
CA GLY A 160 10.60 10.47 22.89
C GLY A 160 10.77 10.66 24.39
N GLY A 161 10.28 9.71 25.18
CA GLY A 161 10.45 9.66 26.63
C GLY A 161 11.20 8.42 27.08
N PHE A 162 11.83 8.50 28.25
CA PHE A 162 12.49 7.35 28.88
C PHE A 162 12.25 7.30 30.39
N GLU A 163 12.23 6.08 30.93
CA GLU A 163 12.02 5.79 32.35
C GLU A 163 12.92 4.62 32.77
N PHE A 164 13.66 4.77 33.88
CA PHE A 164 14.53 3.73 34.43
C PHE A 164 14.04 3.23 35.78
N TYR A 165 13.84 1.91 35.86
CA TYR A 165 13.34 1.17 37.01
C TYR A 165 14.48 0.35 37.62
N LYS A 166 14.77 0.56 38.90
CA LYS A 166 15.92 -0.07 39.57
C LYS A 166 15.58 -1.51 40.02
N GLY A 167 16.50 -2.43 39.76
CA GLY A 167 16.41 -3.84 40.15
C GLY A 167 15.89 -4.77 39.05
N PRO A 168 15.96 -6.09 39.25
CA PRO A 168 15.58 -7.08 38.24
C PRO A 168 14.08 -7.04 37.94
N PRO A 169 13.66 -7.48 36.74
CA PRO A 169 12.25 -7.57 36.39
C PRO A 169 11.50 -8.44 37.38
N ARG A 170 10.38 -7.91 37.89
CA ARG A 170 9.48 -8.65 38.80
C ARG A 170 8.50 -9.54 38.05
N ASP A 171 8.26 -9.24 36.76
CA ASP A 171 7.40 -10.04 35.91
C ASP A 171 8.12 -11.32 35.46
N ARG A 172 7.47 -12.46 35.72
CA ARG A 172 7.92 -13.80 35.33
C ARG A 172 8.10 -13.93 33.81
N SER A 173 7.32 -13.20 33.02
CA SER A 173 7.44 -13.19 31.55
C SER A 173 8.69 -12.44 31.07
N GLN A 174 9.07 -11.36 31.77
CA GLN A 174 10.29 -10.59 31.49
C GLN A 174 11.54 -11.40 31.88
N LEU A 175 11.50 -12.11 33.02
CA LEU A 175 12.59 -12.98 33.48
C LEU A 175 12.87 -14.15 32.52
N GLN A 176 11.83 -14.79 31.97
CA GLN A 176 12.02 -15.85 30.97
C GLN A 176 12.64 -15.31 29.67
N ARG A 177 12.23 -14.12 29.22
CA ARG A 177 12.80 -13.50 28.01
C ARG A 177 14.27 -13.14 28.17
N LEU A 178 14.67 -12.72 29.37
CA LEU A 178 16.06 -12.41 29.70
C LEU A 178 16.99 -13.61 29.63
N GLU A 179 16.49 -14.82 29.86
CA GLU A 179 17.27 -16.06 29.82
C GLU A 179 17.80 -16.36 28.41
N TYR A 180 17.05 -15.97 27.36
CA TYR A 180 17.37 -16.23 25.95
C TYR A 180 17.82 -14.98 25.18
N ALA A 181 17.86 -13.81 25.81
CA ALA A 181 18.30 -12.58 25.16
C ALA A 181 19.85 -12.51 25.06
N PRO A 182 20.42 -12.19 23.89
CA PRO A 182 21.85 -11.98 23.75
C PRO A 182 22.32 -10.83 24.64
N ARG A 183 23.50 -11.03 25.23
CA ARG A 183 24.17 -10.01 26.03
C ARG A 183 25.15 -9.24 25.16
N PHE A 184 25.05 -7.92 25.22
CA PHE A 184 25.95 -7.00 24.54
C PHE A 184 26.86 -6.29 25.55
N GLU A 185 28.14 -6.17 25.23
CA GLU A 185 29.09 -5.45 26.08
C GLU A 185 28.89 -3.93 25.95
N PHE A 186 28.82 -3.22 27.07
CA PHE A 186 28.58 -1.77 27.12
C PHE A 186 29.49 -0.95 26.20
N ASN A 187 30.79 -1.16 26.30
CA ASN A 187 31.77 -0.39 25.53
C ASN A 187 31.72 -0.73 24.04
N ALA A 188 31.43 -1.98 23.69
CA ALA A 188 31.26 -2.40 22.30
C ALA A 188 30.02 -1.74 21.68
N VAL A 189 28.91 -1.69 22.42
CA VAL A 189 27.69 -0.99 21.97
C VAL A 189 27.95 0.50 21.79
N LEU A 190 28.60 1.17 22.75
CA LEU A 190 28.88 2.60 22.65
C LEU A 190 29.84 2.94 21.50
N LEU A 191 30.90 2.15 21.29
CA LEU A 191 31.84 2.34 20.19
C LEU A 191 31.18 2.08 18.83
N GLU A 192 30.38 1.03 18.72
CA GLU A 192 29.67 0.70 17.49
C GLU A 192 28.58 1.73 17.18
N VAL A 193 27.87 2.24 18.20
CA VAL A 193 26.91 3.35 18.07
C VAL A 193 27.61 4.61 17.59
N ALA A 194 28.75 4.99 18.19
CA ALA A 194 29.51 6.17 17.74
C ALA A 194 29.92 6.03 16.26
N ARG A 195 30.47 4.88 15.88
CA ARG A 195 30.84 4.56 14.50
C ARG A 195 29.64 4.61 13.56
N ARG A 196 28.51 4.02 13.95
CA ARG A 196 27.29 3.96 13.16
C ARG A 196 26.60 5.31 13.05
N VAL A 197 26.58 6.14 14.08
CA VAL A 197 25.98 7.49 14.02
C VAL A 197 26.75 8.36 13.02
N ASP A 198 28.08 8.33 13.08
CA ASP A 198 28.92 9.04 12.11
C ASP A 198 28.69 8.52 10.68
N GLU A 199 28.68 7.20 10.50
CA GLU A 199 28.44 6.57 9.19
C GLU A 199 26.99 6.76 8.70
N TRP A 200 26.01 6.79 9.60
CA TRP A 200 24.58 6.99 9.31
C TRP A 200 24.32 8.39 8.80
N ASN A 201 24.93 9.41 9.41
CA ASN A 201 24.86 10.78 8.91
C ASN A 201 25.42 10.87 7.49
N VAL A 202 26.56 10.21 7.22
CA VAL A 202 27.15 10.14 5.88
C VAL A 202 26.27 9.36 4.88
N ILE A 203 25.60 8.30 5.33
CA ILE A 203 24.67 7.52 4.51
C ILE A 203 23.45 8.37 4.17
N LEU A 204 22.80 8.98 5.16
CA LEU A 204 21.61 9.80 4.99
C LEU A 204 21.86 11.04 4.15
N ASP A 205 23.03 11.68 4.26
CA ASP A 205 23.43 12.79 3.38
C ASP A 205 23.45 12.38 1.90
N VAL A 206 23.79 11.11 1.61
CA VAL A 206 23.82 10.58 0.24
C VAL A 206 22.46 10.03 -0.18
N ILE A 207 21.73 9.33 0.68
CA ILE A 207 20.46 8.69 0.29
C ILE A 207 19.26 9.63 0.41
N GLY A 208 19.33 10.71 1.19
CA GLY A 208 18.22 11.62 1.47
C GLY A 208 17.26 11.11 2.55
N GLY A 209 16.98 9.80 2.55
CA GLY A 209 16.15 9.14 3.56
C GLY A 209 16.07 7.63 3.37
N VAL A 210 15.53 6.91 4.35
CA VAL A 210 15.34 5.44 4.26
C VAL A 210 14.01 5.06 3.62
N ASP A 211 13.08 6.00 3.46
CA ASP A 211 11.79 5.79 2.80
C ASP A 211 11.87 6.11 1.29
N GLU A 212 13.09 6.10 0.77
CA GLU A 212 13.46 6.35 -0.61
C GLU A 212 13.39 5.09 -1.45
N VAL A 213 12.91 5.17 -2.69
CA VAL A 213 12.80 4.01 -3.59
C VAL A 213 13.97 4.02 -4.58
N PRO A 214 15.01 3.19 -4.39
CA PRO A 214 16.14 3.10 -5.32
C PRO A 214 15.73 2.52 -6.67
N VAL A 215 16.26 3.10 -7.75
CA VAL A 215 15.98 2.75 -9.15
C VAL A 215 17.32 2.66 -9.90
N PHE A 216 17.53 1.62 -10.70
CA PHE A 216 18.79 1.45 -11.44
C PHE A 216 18.92 2.44 -12.60
N CYS A 217 20.12 3.02 -12.74
CA CYS A 217 20.52 3.81 -13.90
C CYS A 217 20.71 2.88 -15.11
N GLN A 218 20.27 3.30 -16.31
CA GLN A 218 20.57 2.54 -17.53
C GLN A 218 22.04 2.74 -17.93
N ASP A 219 22.67 1.68 -18.45
CA ASP A 219 24.03 1.64 -19.01
C ASP A 219 25.20 1.77 -18.02
N VAL A 220 25.31 0.83 -17.06
CA VAL A 220 26.51 0.73 -16.21
C VAL A 220 27.01 -0.71 -16.08
N GLU A 221 28.34 -0.90 -16.20
CA GLU A 221 29.01 -2.16 -15.88
C GLU A 221 29.12 -2.30 -14.36
N PHE A 222 28.62 -3.43 -13.82
CA PHE A 222 28.71 -3.71 -12.40
C PHE A 222 30.17 -4.01 -12.01
N PRO A 223 30.74 -3.31 -11.01
CA PRO A 223 32.07 -3.63 -10.49
C PRO A 223 32.09 -4.98 -9.75
N GLU A 224 33.27 -5.46 -9.34
CA GLU A 224 33.36 -6.56 -8.35
C GLU A 224 32.70 -6.09 -7.03
N MET A 225 31.47 -6.55 -6.79
CA MET A 225 30.66 -6.14 -5.65
C MET A 225 30.97 -6.98 -4.41
N SER A 226 30.93 -6.34 -3.24
CA SER A 226 30.88 -7.04 -1.95
C SER A 226 29.58 -7.84 -1.83
N GLY A 227 29.54 -8.80 -0.89
CA GLY A 227 28.33 -9.60 -0.64
C GLY A 227 27.11 -8.73 -0.32
N ASP A 228 27.27 -7.72 0.53
CA ASP A 228 26.18 -6.83 0.97
C ASP A 228 25.64 -5.95 -0.18
N LEU A 229 26.54 -5.42 -1.02
CA LEU A 229 26.20 -4.67 -2.23
C LEU A 229 25.35 -5.49 -3.20
N LEU A 230 25.68 -6.78 -3.32
CA LEU A 230 24.95 -7.71 -4.18
C LEU A 230 23.56 -8.05 -3.61
N VAL A 231 23.40 -8.20 -2.29
CA VAL A 231 22.05 -8.36 -1.67
C VAL A 231 21.18 -7.17 -1.99
N ALA A 232 21.67 -5.96 -1.71
CA ALA A 232 20.90 -4.75 -1.94
C ALA A 232 20.56 -4.62 -3.43
N CYS A 233 21.52 -4.88 -4.34
CA CYS A 233 21.26 -4.88 -5.77
C CYS A 233 20.17 -5.86 -6.20
N GLU A 234 20.16 -7.08 -5.66
CA GLU A 234 19.16 -8.09 -6.05
C GLU A 234 17.78 -7.82 -5.42
N ALA A 235 17.74 -7.15 -4.27
CA ALA A 235 16.50 -6.80 -3.59
C ALA A 235 15.83 -5.54 -4.19
N ILE A 236 16.60 -4.64 -4.81
CA ILE A 236 16.07 -3.44 -5.48
C ILE A 236 15.16 -3.88 -6.65
N ASP A 237 13.87 -3.64 -6.48
CA ASP A 237 12.82 -3.95 -7.45
C ASP A 237 12.15 -2.70 -8.03
N GLU A 238 12.74 -1.51 -7.81
CA GLU A 238 12.22 -0.19 -8.22
C GLU A 238 10.89 0.22 -7.57
N PHE A 239 10.39 -0.55 -6.59
CA PHE A 239 9.12 -0.29 -5.89
C PHE A 239 9.25 -0.30 -4.37
N SER A 240 10.27 -0.99 -3.86
CA SER A 240 10.59 -1.12 -2.45
C SER A 240 11.45 0.03 -1.97
N THR A 241 11.08 0.65 -0.86
CA THR A 241 11.91 1.67 -0.20
C THR A 241 13.17 1.04 0.40
N VAL A 242 14.22 1.81 0.69
CA VAL A 242 15.41 1.31 1.42
C VAL A 242 15.01 0.62 2.73
N ARG A 243 13.96 1.12 3.40
CA ARG A 243 13.35 0.50 4.57
C ARG A 243 12.77 -0.87 4.26
N ASP A 244 11.96 -0.98 3.22
CA ASP A 244 11.41 -2.26 2.77
C ASP A 244 12.52 -3.25 2.42
N LEU A 245 13.58 -2.79 1.74
CA LEU A 245 14.74 -3.63 1.43
C LEU A 245 15.42 -4.14 2.71
N GLY A 246 15.55 -3.29 3.74
CA GLY A 246 16.04 -3.70 5.06
C GLY A 246 15.16 -4.73 5.76
N GLU A 247 13.83 -4.66 5.58
CA GLU A 247 12.87 -5.62 6.12
C GLU A 247 12.79 -6.93 5.31
N MET A 248 12.95 -6.85 4.00
CA MET A 248 12.88 -8.00 3.08
C MET A 248 14.16 -8.82 3.10
N THR A 249 15.30 -8.20 3.45
CA THR A 249 16.61 -8.85 3.50
C THR A 249 17.05 -9.13 4.94
N LEU A 250 18.01 -10.05 5.09
CA LEU A 250 18.64 -10.36 6.39
C LEU A 250 19.74 -9.36 6.77
N LEU A 251 20.12 -8.44 5.88
CA LEU A 251 21.16 -7.44 6.14
C LEU A 251 20.77 -6.45 7.26
N GLY A 252 19.48 -6.14 7.37
CA GLY A 252 19.01 -5.06 8.24
C GLY A 252 19.02 -3.70 7.54
N LEU A 253 18.34 -2.74 8.16
CA LEU A 253 18.16 -1.41 7.61
C LEU A 253 19.50 -0.71 7.40
N PHE A 254 20.42 -0.85 8.37
CA PHE A 254 21.68 -0.12 8.34
C PHE A 254 22.54 -0.54 7.14
N HIS A 255 22.75 -1.85 7.01
CA HIS A 255 23.57 -2.42 5.94
C HIS A 255 22.93 -2.25 4.56
N CYS A 256 21.59 -2.31 4.45
CA CYS A 256 20.89 -2.00 3.20
C CYS A 256 21.09 -0.53 2.80
N ALA A 257 20.91 0.40 3.73
CA ALA A 257 21.11 1.82 3.47
C ALA A 257 22.57 2.13 3.09
N ARG A 258 23.55 1.46 3.72
CA ARG A 258 24.96 1.58 3.32
C ARG A 258 25.20 1.06 1.90
N ALA A 259 24.67 -0.11 1.57
CA ALA A 259 24.81 -0.67 0.23
C ALA A 259 24.16 0.23 -0.83
N VAL A 260 22.95 0.74 -0.58
CA VAL A 260 22.29 1.72 -1.45
C VAL A 260 23.12 3.01 -1.58
N CYS A 261 23.69 3.53 -0.49
CA CYS A 261 24.59 4.68 -0.51
C CYS A 261 25.81 4.43 -1.41
N GLU A 262 26.46 3.27 -1.29
CA GLU A 262 27.60 2.88 -2.15
C GLU A 262 27.17 2.77 -3.62
N LEU A 263 26.04 2.13 -3.92
CA LEU A 263 25.51 2.03 -5.29
C LEU A 263 25.23 3.40 -5.91
N ARG A 264 24.67 4.34 -5.12
CA ARG A 264 24.41 5.71 -5.58
C ARG A 264 25.70 6.47 -5.84
N ARG A 265 26.71 6.33 -4.97
CA ARG A 265 28.04 6.93 -5.18
C ARG A 265 28.72 6.44 -6.44
N HIS A 266 28.51 5.18 -6.80
CA HIS A 266 29.00 4.59 -8.04
C HIS A 266 28.14 4.91 -9.27
N GLY A 267 27.05 5.68 -9.12
CA GLY A 267 26.15 6.05 -10.21
C GLY A 267 25.33 4.87 -10.75
N LEU A 268 25.25 3.76 -10.02
CA LEU A 268 24.52 2.55 -10.44
C LEU A 268 23.01 2.69 -10.23
N ILE A 269 22.61 3.51 -9.24
CA ILE A 269 21.21 3.78 -8.91
C ILE A 269 21.00 5.28 -8.70
N ASP A 270 19.75 5.70 -8.88
CA ASP A 270 19.21 6.96 -8.39
C ASP A 270 17.90 6.67 -7.62
N PHE A 271 17.20 7.70 -7.13
CA PHE A 271 15.91 7.52 -6.46
C PHE A 271 14.72 7.91 -7.32
N ALA A 272 13.60 7.25 -7.06
CA ALA A 272 12.32 7.60 -7.65
C ALA A 272 11.97 9.07 -7.41
N GLY A 273 11.55 9.77 -8.46
CA GLY A 273 10.98 11.11 -8.34
C GLY A 273 9.57 11.10 -7.76
N ALA A 274 9.07 12.28 -7.38
CA ALA A 274 7.75 12.46 -6.78
C ALA A 274 6.58 11.77 -7.53
N PRO A 275 6.52 11.73 -8.88
CA PRO A 275 5.44 11.05 -9.60
C PRO A 275 5.34 9.55 -9.33
N LEU A 276 6.48 8.85 -9.27
CA LEU A 276 6.50 7.40 -9.02
C LEU A 276 6.21 7.09 -7.55
N LEU A 277 6.72 7.90 -6.62
CA LEU A 277 6.43 7.76 -5.19
C LEU A 277 4.93 7.90 -4.88
N ILE A 278 4.23 8.81 -5.57
CA ILE A 278 2.78 8.98 -5.43
C ILE A 278 2.01 7.79 -6.00
N GLU A 279 2.41 7.27 -7.16
CA GLU A 279 1.78 6.08 -7.75
C GLU A 279 1.87 4.88 -6.78
N LEU A 280 3.03 4.70 -6.15
CA LEU A 280 3.23 3.66 -5.14
C LEU A 280 2.45 3.94 -3.85
N ALA A 281 2.30 5.21 -3.46
CA ALA A 281 1.51 5.60 -2.29
C ALA A 281 0.01 5.36 -2.52
N GLU A 282 -0.50 5.62 -3.73
CA GLU A 282 -1.87 5.30 -4.13
C GLU A 282 -2.12 3.80 -4.13
N GLU A 283 -1.21 3.01 -4.70
CA GLU A 283 -1.30 1.55 -4.71
C GLU A 283 -1.29 0.96 -3.28
N ALA A 284 -0.40 1.47 -2.41
CA ALA A 284 -0.33 1.06 -1.01
C ALA A 284 -1.64 1.40 -0.26
N ALA A 285 -2.17 2.60 -0.47
CA ALA A 285 -3.46 3.00 0.11
C ALA A 285 -4.64 2.15 -0.39
N GLU A 286 -4.63 1.75 -1.67
CA GLU A 286 -5.65 0.85 -2.24
C GLU A 286 -5.59 -0.57 -1.68
N LYS A 287 -4.38 -1.06 -1.42
CA LYS A 287 -4.15 -2.36 -0.76
C LYS A 287 -4.42 -2.33 0.74
N GLY A 288 -4.62 -1.15 1.33
CA GLY A 288 -4.88 -0.97 2.76
C GLY A 288 -3.61 -0.84 3.63
N ASP A 289 -2.43 -0.72 3.02
CA ASP A 289 -1.17 -0.44 3.74
C ASP A 289 -1.01 1.07 3.95
N HIS A 290 -1.75 1.58 4.94
CA HIS A 290 -1.83 3.00 5.23
C HIS A 290 -0.51 3.59 5.73
N LYS A 291 0.29 2.79 6.46
CA LYS A 291 1.58 3.23 7.01
C LYS A 291 2.57 3.48 5.88
N ARG A 292 2.70 2.52 4.94
CA ARG A 292 3.56 2.67 3.76
C ARG A 292 3.13 3.85 2.89
N ALA A 293 1.83 4.01 2.66
CA ALA A 293 1.30 5.13 1.88
C ALA A 293 1.70 6.49 2.47
N LEU A 294 1.62 6.66 3.80
CA LEU A 294 2.03 7.89 4.46
C LEU A 294 3.54 8.13 4.44
N LEU A 295 4.35 7.08 4.59
CA LEU A 295 5.81 7.18 4.50
C LEU A 295 6.26 7.63 3.10
N LEU A 296 5.66 7.06 2.04
CA LEU A 296 5.92 7.49 0.66
C LEU A 296 5.50 8.95 0.42
N CYS A 297 4.36 9.39 0.99
CA CYS A 297 3.96 10.79 0.95
C CYS A 297 4.91 11.71 1.73
N GLN A 298 5.56 11.23 2.79
CA GLN A 298 6.62 11.99 3.47
C GLN A 298 7.83 12.15 2.58
N SER A 299 8.29 11.11 1.88
CA SER A 299 9.40 11.23 0.93
C SER A 299 9.11 12.25 -0.17
N VAL A 300 7.85 12.34 -0.64
CA VAL A 300 7.43 13.37 -1.59
C VAL A 300 7.52 14.78 -0.99
N GLN A 301 7.12 14.95 0.28
CA GLN A 301 7.12 16.27 0.94
C GLN A 301 8.53 16.86 1.09
N ASP A 302 9.56 16.01 1.16
CA ASP A 302 10.95 16.40 1.37
C ASP A 302 11.63 16.86 0.05
N ARG A 303 10.86 16.91 -1.05
CA ARG A 303 11.26 17.40 -2.39
C ARG A 303 10.46 18.62 -2.83
N PRO A 304 10.59 19.78 -2.16
CA PRO A 304 9.75 20.94 -2.45
C PRO A 304 9.88 21.45 -3.89
N ASP A 305 11.01 21.22 -4.56
CA ASP A 305 11.24 21.61 -5.95
C ASP A 305 10.46 20.78 -6.98
N GLU A 306 10.03 19.57 -6.61
CA GLU A 306 9.23 18.68 -7.46
C GLU A 306 7.71 18.80 -7.20
N ILE A 307 7.30 19.46 -6.12
CA ILE A 307 5.89 19.57 -5.72
C ILE A 307 5.20 20.67 -6.52
N ASP A 308 4.32 20.26 -7.44
CA ASP A 308 3.31 21.13 -8.06
C ASP A 308 1.91 20.87 -7.47
N PHE A 309 0.92 21.65 -7.90
CA PHE A 309 -0.46 21.51 -7.42
C PHE A 309 -1.06 20.12 -7.70
N THR A 310 -0.65 19.46 -8.80
CA THR A 310 -1.13 18.13 -9.18
C THR A 310 -0.61 17.08 -8.21
N ILE A 311 0.70 17.11 -7.94
CA ILE A 311 1.37 16.24 -6.97
C ILE A 311 0.80 16.44 -5.57
N ALA A 312 0.67 17.70 -5.13
CA ALA A 312 0.12 17.99 -3.81
C ALA A 312 -1.36 17.55 -3.66
N THR A 313 -2.14 17.63 -4.75
CA THR A 313 -3.52 17.11 -4.77
C THR A 313 -3.57 15.59 -4.71
N ALA A 314 -2.68 14.89 -5.41
CA ALA A 314 -2.57 13.45 -5.35
C ALA A 314 -2.17 12.97 -3.94
N VAL A 315 -1.18 13.62 -3.31
CA VAL A 315 -0.84 13.40 -1.89
C VAL A 315 -2.06 13.60 -1.00
N GLY A 316 -2.86 14.64 -1.24
CA GLY A 316 -4.10 14.88 -0.50
C GLY A 316 -5.11 13.75 -0.62
N ASN A 317 -5.27 13.19 -1.81
CA ASN A 317 -6.18 12.07 -2.05
C ASN A 317 -5.70 10.77 -1.38
N VAL A 318 -4.38 10.52 -1.39
CA VAL A 318 -3.78 9.38 -0.68
C VAL A 318 -4.04 9.52 0.83
N VAL A 319 -3.70 10.68 1.39
CA VAL A 319 -3.86 10.97 2.82
C VAL A 319 -5.32 10.83 3.29
N GLU A 320 -6.29 11.26 2.50
CA GLU A 320 -7.72 11.10 2.84
C GLU A 320 -8.13 9.62 2.99
N ARG A 321 -7.42 8.69 2.34
CA ARG A 321 -7.72 7.25 2.39
C ARG A 321 -7.09 6.55 3.62
N THR A 322 -6.00 7.07 4.19
CA THR A 322 -5.19 6.36 5.20
C THR A 322 -5.73 6.41 6.64
N ARG A 323 -6.81 7.15 6.90
CA ARG A 323 -7.44 7.34 8.24
C ARG A 323 -6.56 7.98 9.33
N GLU A 324 -5.32 8.36 9.02
CA GLU A 324 -4.37 9.00 9.94
C GLU A 324 -4.42 10.53 9.82
N ALA A 325 -5.40 11.15 10.48
CA ALA A 325 -5.74 12.55 10.26
C ALA A 325 -4.63 13.53 10.72
N ARG A 326 -3.92 13.24 11.82
CA ARG A 326 -2.89 14.14 12.37
C ARG A 326 -1.63 14.18 11.50
N LEU A 327 -1.10 13.02 11.13
CA LEU A 327 0.10 12.92 10.28
C LEU A 327 -0.21 13.38 8.86
N GLY A 328 -1.37 12.98 8.34
CA GLY A 328 -1.87 13.42 7.04
C GLY A 328 -1.96 14.94 6.90
N ALA A 329 -2.50 15.62 7.91
CA ALA A 329 -2.56 17.08 7.93
C ALA A 329 -1.17 17.74 7.92
N GLN A 330 -0.18 17.15 8.61
CA GLN A 330 1.19 17.67 8.63
C GLN A 330 1.86 17.56 7.25
N ILE A 331 1.74 16.40 6.61
CA ILE A 331 2.28 16.15 5.26
C ILE A 331 1.68 17.14 4.27
N LEU A 332 0.35 17.29 4.28
CA LEU A 332 -0.33 18.22 3.39
C LEU A 332 0.06 19.67 3.66
N THR A 333 0.23 20.06 4.92
CA THR A 333 0.67 21.43 5.28
C THR A 333 2.05 21.73 4.72
N ARG A 334 2.99 20.77 4.75
CA ARG A 334 4.31 20.94 4.13
C ARG A 334 4.23 21.03 2.61
N CYS A 335 3.43 20.17 1.97
CA CYS A 335 3.19 20.25 0.52
C CYS A 335 2.57 21.60 0.13
N CYS A 336 1.65 22.15 0.95
CA CYS A 336 1.08 23.47 0.74
C CYS A 336 2.15 24.57 0.75
N ARG A 337 3.16 24.49 1.63
CA ARG A 337 4.22 25.51 1.70
C ARG A 337 5.07 25.57 0.43
N ALA A 338 5.19 24.47 -0.31
CA ALA A 338 5.93 24.43 -1.58
C ALA A 338 5.19 25.16 -2.72
N LEU A 339 3.87 25.35 -2.61
CA LEU A 339 3.06 25.97 -3.66
C LEU A 339 3.20 27.50 -3.64
N ARG A 340 3.41 28.08 -4.82
CA ARG A 340 3.59 29.54 -4.99
C ARG A 340 2.25 30.28 -5.08
N ASP A 341 1.24 29.70 -5.72
CA ASP A 341 -0.07 30.36 -5.90
C ASP A 341 -0.89 30.32 -4.59
N PRO A 342 -1.33 31.47 -4.05
CA PRO A 342 -2.15 31.51 -2.85
C PRO A 342 -3.52 30.81 -3.01
N ASN A 343 -4.10 30.74 -4.22
CA ASN A 343 -5.34 30.00 -4.44
C ASN A 343 -5.14 28.49 -4.32
N GLU A 344 -4.02 27.97 -4.83
CA GLU A 344 -3.64 26.56 -4.74
C GLU A 344 -3.38 26.16 -3.27
N ARG A 345 -2.66 27.02 -2.53
CA ARG A 345 -2.45 26.89 -1.07
C ARG A 345 -3.75 26.86 -0.31
N LEU A 346 -4.74 27.67 -0.69
CA LEU A 346 -6.03 27.73 -0.02
C LEU A 346 -6.86 26.45 -0.21
N VAL A 347 -6.85 25.86 -1.41
CA VAL A 347 -7.56 24.60 -1.70
C VAL A 347 -6.99 23.44 -0.88
N LEU A 348 -5.67 23.27 -0.88
CA LEU A 348 -5.01 22.16 -0.17
C LEU A 348 -4.93 22.41 1.34
N GLY A 349 -4.75 23.67 1.76
CA GLY A 349 -4.78 24.06 3.16
C GLY A 349 -6.12 23.75 3.82
N ARG A 350 -7.24 23.92 3.08
CA ARG A 350 -8.58 23.53 3.56
C ARG A 350 -8.68 22.02 3.78
N LYS A 351 -8.13 21.20 2.88
CA LYS A 351 -8.06 19.73 3.06
C LYS A 351 -7.25 19.37 4.31
N ALA A 352 -6.08 19.98 4.50
CA ALA A 352 -5.26 19.77 5.69
C ALA A 352 -5.99 20.19 6.99
N HIS A 353 -6.72 21.30 6.95
CA HIS A 353 -7.50 21.80 8.09
C HIS A 353 -8.69 20.89 8.44
N ILE A 354 -9.35 20.28 7.45
CA ILE A 354 -10.42 19.30 7.69
C ILE A 354 -9.88 18.09 8.47
N LEU A 355 -8.68 17.62 8.14
CA LEU A 355 -8.04 16.49 8.79
C LEU A 355 -7.59 16.84 10.22
N ASN A 356 -7.02 18.03 10.44
CA ASN A 356 -6.63 18.49 11.77
C ASN A 356 -7.00 19.96 11.98
N ARG A 357 -8.16 20.18 12.61
CA ARG A 357 -8.75 21.51 12.78
C ARG A 357 -7.99 22.45 13.71
N SER A 358 -7.09 21.92 14.55
CA SER A 358 -6.34 22.70 15.54
C SER A 358 -4.86 22.82 15.21
N ALA A 359 -4.42 22.38 14.02
CA ALA A 359 -3.02 22.48 13.63
C ALA A 359 -2.63 23.94 13.35
N ARG A 360 -1.90 24.57 14.27
CA ARG A 360 -1.39 25.96 14.15
C ARG A 360 -0.73 26.23 12.80
N ALA A 361 0.24 25.39 12.40
CA ALA A 361 0.96 25.53 11.14
C ALA A 361 0.06 25.54 9.89
N THR A 362 -1.08 24.85 9.93
CA THR A 362 -2.07 24.82 8.86
C THR A 362 -2.95 26.08 8.90
N LEU A 363 -3.34 26.51 10.10
CA LEU A 363 -4.13 27.71 10.33
C LEU A 363 -3.37 28.98 9.92
N GLU A 364 -2.08 29.09 10.26
CA GLU A 364 -1.20 30.19 9.83
C GLU A 364 -1.12 30.28 8.31
N LEU A 365 -0.91 29.14 7.64
CA LEU A 365 -0.77 29.07 6.19
C LEU A 365 -2.09 29.45 5.48
N LEU A 366 -3.22 29.00 6.02
CA LEU A 366 -4.55 29.39 5.53
C LEU A 366 -4.82 30.88 5.77
N HIS A 367 -4.55 31.39 6.97
CA HIS A 367 -4.72 32.80 7.30
C HIS A 367 -3.89 33.69 6.37
N GLN A 368 -2.61 33.36 6.18
CA GLN A 368 -1.73 34.05 5.24
C GLN A 368 -2.27 33.99 3.79
N ALA A 369 -2.77 32.84 3.34
CA ALA A 369 -3.38 32.73 2.01
C ALA A 369 -4.64 33.60 1.85
N TYR A 370 -5.49 33.71 2.89
CA TYR A 370 -6.66 34.60 2.88
C TYR A 370 -6.26 36.08 2.83
N VAL A 371 -5.23 36.47 3.60
CA VAL A 371 -4.67 37.84 3.59
C VAL A 371 -4.09 38.19 2.22
N GLU A 372 -3.26 37.33 1.64
CA GLU A 372 -2.67 37.54 0.31
C GLU A 372 -3.73 37.66 -0.81
N LEU A 373 -4.90 37.02 -0.63
CA LEU A 373 -6.03 37.07 -1.57
C LEU A 373 -7.02 38.22 -1.28
N GLY A 374 -6.83 38.98 -0.18
CA GLY A 374 -7.75 40.03 0.25
C GLY A 374 -9.13 39.52 0.66
N ARG A 375 -9.21 38.31 1.23
CA ARG A 375 -10.46 37.61 1.59
C ARG A 375 -10.63 37.41 3.10
N GLU A 376 -10.08 38.30 3.90
CA GLU A 376 -10.08 38.21 5.37
C GLU A 376 -11.48 38.27 5.99
N THR A 377 -12.47 38.81 5.27
CA THR A 377 -13.86 38.93 5.71
C THR A 377 -14.73 37.71 5.36
N ASP A 378 -14.18 36.72 4.66
CA ASP A 378 -14.92 35.48 4.36
C ASP A 378 -15.24 34.74 5.67
N PRO A 379 -16.44 34.13 5.82
CA PRO A 379 -16.80 33.39 7.03
C PRO A 379 -15.80 32.30 7.41
N ASP A 380 -15.20 31.63 6.41
CA ASP A 380 -14.16 30.63 6.61
C ASP A 380 -12.84 31.25 7.09
N ALA A 381 -12.48 32.43 6.60
CA ALA A 381 -11.27 33.14 7.01
C ALA A 381 -11.38 33.60 8.48
N LEU A 382 -12.57 34.04 8.87
CA LEU A 382 -12.88 34.45 10.23
C LEU A 382 -12.91 33.27 11.21
N ASP A 383 -13.32 32.06 10.81
CA ASP A 383 -13.22 30.83 11.63
C ASP A 383 -11.76 30.35 11.75
N VAL A 384 -10.96 30.45 10.68
CA VAL A 384 -9.53 30.13 10.69
C VAL A 384 -8.77 31.07 11.63
N ALA A 385 -9.03 32.38 11.54
CA ALA A 385 -8.46 33.39 12.42
C ALA A 385 -8.85 33.13 13.89
N ASP A 386 -10.12 32.83 14.17
CA ASP A 386 -10.60 32.53 15.52
C ASP A 386 -9.89 31.32 16.16
N ARG A 387 -9.72 30.24 15.39
CA ARG A 387 -8.99 29.05 15.84
C ARG A 387 -7.49 29.28 15.96
N LEU A 388 -6.92 30.12 15.11
CA LEU A 388 -5.49 30.46 15.15
C LEU A 388 -5.17 31.20 16.46
N ALA A 389 -6.00 32.15 16.87
CA ALA A 389 -5.85 32.87 18.13
C ALA A 389 -5.88 31.91 19.34
N ASP A 390 -6.82 30.96 19.37
CA ASP A 390 -6.87 29.94 20.44
C ASP A 390 -5.60 29.05 20.45
N ALA A 391 -5.05 28.71 19.27
CA ALA A 391 -3.83 27.92 19.17
C ALA A 391 -2.57 28.69 19.60
N MET A 392 -2.45 29.97 19.25
CA MET A 392 -1.34 30.84 19.65
C MET A 392 -1.31 31.07 21.16
N ALA A 393 -2.48 31.25 21.78
CA ALA A 393 -2.59 31.41 23.22
C ALA A 393 -2.18 30.15 24.02
N LEU A 394 -2.41 28.95 23.47
CA LEU A 394 -1.98 27.68 24.09
C LEU A 394 -0.46 27.51 24.08
N ASP A 395 0.22 28.05 23.07
CA ASP A 395 1.68 28.00 22.92
C ASP A 395 2.41 29.12 23.71
N GLY A 396 1.66 30.04 24.33
CA GLY A 396 2.21 31.13 25.14
C GLY A 396 2.32 32.49 24.41
N ASP A 397 1.88 32.58 23.15
CA ASP A 397 1.91 33.81 22.34
C ASP A 397 0.65 34.67 22.58
N ALA A 398 0.45 35.10 23.82
CA ALA A 398 -0.80 35.77 24.25
C ALA A 398 -1.03 37.15 23.60
N GLU A 399 0.03 37.91 23.29
CA GLU A 399 -0.08 39.23 22.63
C GLU A 399 -0.51 39.11 21.16
N ASP A 400 0.09 38.20 20.39
CA ASP A 400 -0.28 37.99 18.99
C ASP A 400 -1.70 37.41 18.86
N ALA A 401 -2.08 36.49 19.76
CA ALA A 401 -3.45 35.98 19.85
C ALA A 401 -4.46 37.08 20.16
N LEU A 402 -4.09 38.04 21.02
CA LEU A 402 -4.93 39.18 21.36
C LEU A 402 -5.14 40.10 20.16
N GLN A 403 -4.07 40.42 19.41
CA GLN A 403 -4.16 41.26 18.22
C GLN A 403 -5.15 40.67 17.19
N LEU A 404 -5.08 39.36 16.97
CA LEU A 404 -5.95 38.66 16.03
C LEU A 404 -7.43 38.65 16.47
N VAL A 405 -7.70 38.62 17.78
CA VAL A 405 -9.07 38.75 18.34
C VAL A 405 -9.59 40.17 18.21
N LEU A 406 -8.74 41.20 18.36
CA LEU A 406 -9.14 42.60 18.16
C LEU A 406 -9.51 42.86 16.70
N ASP A 407 -8.74 42.34 15.75
CA ASP A 407 -9.04 42.43 14.31
C ASP A 407 -10.38 41.73 13.97
N LEU A 408 -10.69 40.61 14.64
CA LEU A 408 -11.98 39.91 14.50
C LEU A 408 -13.17 40.69 15.10
N GLU A 409 -12.95 41.43 16.18
CA GLU A 409 -14.00 42.27 16.82
C GLU A 409 -14.39 43.47 15.95
N GLU A 410 -13.47 44.02 15.14
CA GLU A 410 -13.81 45.07 14.16
C GLU A 410 -14.85 44.58 13.14
N VAL A 411 -14.79 43.30 12.79
CA VAL A 411 -15.70 42.66 11.82
C VAL A 411 -16.97 42.13 12.50
N ARG A 412 -16.87 41.61 13.73
CA ARG A 412 -17.98 41.01 14.52
C ARG A 412 -18.16 41.70 15.88
N PRO A 413 -18.65 42.95 15.91
CA PRO A 413 -18.86 43.66 17.16
C PRO A 413 -19.96 43.00 18.00
N TYR A 414 -19.77 42.99 19.33
CA TYR A 414 -20.73 42.49 20.34
C TYR A 414 -20.97 40.97 20.37
N ASP A 415 -20.02 40.16 19.91
CA ASP A 415 -20.06 38.70 20.11
C ASP A 415 -19.58 38.32 21.53
N ALA A 416 -20.46 37.68 22.31
CA ALA A 416 -20.14 37.21 23.66
C ALA A 416 -18.95 36.24 23.71
N ALA A 417 -18.74 35.44 22.66
CA ALA A 417 -17.63 34.49 22.60
C ALA A 417 -16.29 35.20 22.42
N LEU A 418 -16.23 36.24 21.56
CA LEU A 418 -15.04 37.06 21.34
C LEU A 418 -14.67 37.87 22.58
N LEU A 419 -15.66 38.51 23.22
CA LEU A 419 -15.43 39.25 24.48
C LEU A 419 -14.91 38.35 25.61
N THR A 420 -15.39 37.11 25.69
CA THR A 420 -14.88 36.10 26.65
C THR A 420 -13.44 35.69 26.36
N ARG A 421 -13.03 35.66 25.08
CA ARG A 421 -11.65 35.36 24.66
C ARG A 421 -10.73 36.56 24.85
N ARG A 422 -11.16 37.77 24.47
CA ARG A 422 -10.44 39.03 24.74
C ARG A 422 -10.12 39.17 26.22
N ALA A 423 -11.10 38.96 27.09
CA ALA A 423 -10.88 38.97 28.54
C ALA A 423 -9.84 37.93 29.01
N ARG A 424 -9.87 36.71 28.44
CA ARG A 424 -8.92 35.64 28.78
C ARG A 424 -7.51 35.95 28.27
N PHE A 425 -7.35 36.40 27.03
CA PHE A 425 -6.04 36.68 26.44
C PHE A 425 -5.42 37.95 27.01
N MET A 426 -6.22 38.98 27.31
CA MET A 426 -5.77 40.16 28.07
C MET A 426 -5.21 39.76 29.44
N HIS A 427 -5.90 38.87 30.17
CA HIS A 427 -5.41 38.37 31.45
C HIS A 427 -4.12 37.52 31.29
N ALA A 428 -4.06 36.67 30.27
CA ALA A 428 -2.87 35.86 29.96
C ALA A 428 -1.65 36.72 29.55
N ALA A 429 -1.89 37.88 28.91
CA ALA A 429 -0.88 38.89 28.57
C ALA A 429 -0.54 39.86 29.73
N GLY A 430 -1.22 39.75 30.88
CA GLY A 430 -0.96 40.58 32.07
C GLY A 430 -1.69 41.94 32.11
N HIS A 431 -2.73 42.14 31.29
CA HIS A 431 -3.55 43.35 31.22
C HIS A 431 -4.88 43.21 31.99
N ASP A 432 -4.80 42.99 33.30
CA ASP A 432 -5.96 42.65 34.16
C ASP A 432 -7.07 43.71 34.18
N ASP A 433 -6.72 45.00 34.14
CA ASP A 433 -7.69 46.11 34.12
C ASP A 433 -8.54 46.10 32.84
N GLN A 434 -7.91 45.82 31.69
CA GLN A 434 -8.59 45.72 30.39
C GLN A 434 -9.42 44.42 30.30
N ALA A 435 -8.95 43.34 30.92
CA ALA A 435 -9.70 42.09 31.03
C ALA A 435 -10.99 42.25 31.85
N LEU A 436 -10.94 42.99 32.97
CA LEU A 436 -12.11 43.34 33.77
C LEU A 436 -13.14 44.15 32.98
N GLN A 437 -12.69 45.13 32.18
CA GLN A 437 -13.57 45.92 31.32
C GLN A 437 -14.31 45.05 30.30
N ALA A 438 -13.61 44.12 29.64
CA ALA A 438 -14.22 43.17 28.70
C ALA A 438 -15.24 42.22 29.35
N LEU A 439 -14.99 41.76 30.59
CA LEU A 439 -15.94 40.94 31.35
C LEU A 439 -17.20 41.70 31.78
N HIS A 440 -17.08 43.00 32.04
CA HIS A 440 -18.24 43.85 32.33
C HIS A 440 -19.14 44.02 31.11
N GLU A 441 -18.55 44.24 29.92
CA GLU A 441 -19.28 44.29 28.65
C GLU A 441 -20.00 42.94 28.36
N LEU A 442 -19.30 41.82 28.59
CA LEU A 442 -19.87 40.47 28.47
C LEU A 442 -21.05 40.23 29.44
N ARG A 443 -20.94 40.71 30.69
CA ARG A 443 -21.99 40.59 31.71
C ARG A 443 -23.29 41.23 31.24
N GLU A 444 -23.23 42.44 30.68
CA GLU A 444 -24.43 43.13 30.20
C GLU A 444 -25.12 42.35 29.08
N LEU A 445 -24.32 41.77 28.18
CA LEU A 445 -24.81 41.01 27.04
C LEU A 445 -25.48 39.69 27.46
N VAL A 446 -24.88 38.95 28.40
CA VAL A 446 -25.43 37.68 28.92
C VAL A 446 -26.70 37.91 29.75
N VAL A 447 -26.77 38.99 30.54
CA VAL A 447 -27.99 39.35 31.29
C VAL A 447 -29.18 39.57 30.35
N GLN A 448 -28.96 40.13 29.16
CA GLN A 448 -30.01 40.31 28.15
C GLN A 448 -30.49 38.99 27.53
N SER A 449 -29.64 37.95 27.52
CA SER A 449 -29.95 36.64 26.94
C SER A 449 -30.79 35.73 27.86
N GLY A 450 -30.75 35.95 29.18
CA GLY A 450 -31.50 35.15 30.17
C GLY A 450 -30.90 33.77 30.51
N ASP A 451 -29.65 33.48 30.13
CA ASP A 451 -28.96 32.24 30.50
C ASP A 451 -28.30 32.35 31.89
N ASP A 452 -29.04 31.93 32.93
CA ASP A 452 -28.58 31.92 34.33
C ASP A 452 -27.29 31.08 34.53
N SER A 453 -27.03 30.09 33.67
CA SER A 453 -25.85 29.23 33.77
C SER A 453 -24.60 29.94 33.25
N GLN A 454 -24.71 30.67 32.13
CA GLN A 454 -23.61 31.48 31.60
C GLN A 454 -23.35 32.70 32.50
N LEU A 455 -24.41 33.34 32.99
CA LEU A 455 -24.30 34.47 33.91
C LEU A 455 -23.53 34.08 35.19
N ALA A 456 -23.81 32.90 35.74
CA ALA A 456 -23.06 32.37 36.89
C ALA A 456 -21.56 32.23 36.60
N ARG A 457 -21.16 31.77 35.40
CA ARG A 457 -19.74 31.62 35.03
C ARG A 457 -19.02 32.95 34.86
N VAL A 458 -19.65 33.94 34.21
CA VAL A 458 -19.07 35.28 34.02
C VAL A 458 -18.85 35.96 35.38
N LEU A 459 -19.81 35.84 36.30
CA LEU A 459 -19.69 36.37 37.66
C LEU A 459 -18.61 35.67 38.47
N GLU A 460 -18.41 34.36 38.30
CA GLU A 460 -17.29 33.63 38.91
C GLU A 460 -15.92 34.08 38.37
N GLN A 461 -15.81 34.41 37.08
CA GLN A 461 -14.58 34.95 36.49
C GLN A 461 -14.26 36.36 36.98
N ILE A 462 -15.28 37.24 37.05
CA ILE A 462 -15.12 38.58 37.64
C ILE A 462 -14.64 38.48 39.10
N LEU A 463 -15.19 37.56 39.90
CA LEU A 463 -14.78 37.35 41.29
C LEU A 463 -13.37 36.75 41.46
N LYS A 464 -12.85 36.06 40.44
CA LYS A 464 -11.48 35.55 40.45
C LYS A 464 -10.45 36.65 40.21
N LEU A 465 -10.77 37.60 39.33
CA LEU A 465 -9.92 38.75 39.01
C LEU A 465 -10.07 39.88 40.04
N ASP A 466 -11.29 40.14 40.49
CA ASP A 466 -11.65 41.11 41.54
C ASP A 466 -12.47 40.43 42.64
N GLY A 467 -11.76 39.83 43.60
CA GLY A 467 -12.38 39.20 44.78
C GLY A 467 -13.15 40.16 45.69
N GLY A 468 -13.05 41.48 45.47
CA GLY A 468 -13.76 42.52 46.19
C GLY A 468 -15.16 42.83 45.65
N ASN A 469 -15.56 42.25 44.51
CA ASN A 469 -16.79 42.59 43.82
C ASN A 469 -18.07 42.07 44.55
N LYS A 470 -18.57 42.87 45.49
CA LYS A 470 -19.74 42.53 46.33
C LYS A 470 -21.03 42.32 45.53
N GLU A 471 -21.14 42.93 44.35
CA GLU A 471 -22.33 42.79 43.49
C GLU A 471 -22.34 41.42 42.79
N ALA A 472 -21.20 41.00 42.24
CA ALA A 472 -21.08 39.71 41.58
C ALA A 472 -21.32 38.51 42.53
N ALA A 473 -20.81 38.60 43.77
CA ALA A 473 -20.99 37.56 44.79
C ALA A 473 -22.45 37.38 45.24
N ARG A 474 -23.26 38.45 45.22
CA ARG A 474 -24.69 38.39 45.58
C ARG A 474 -25.50 37.72 44.47
N ALA A 475 -25.25 38.07 43.22
CA ALA A 475 -25.97 37.52 42.07
C ALA A 475 -25.74 35.99 41.91
N LEU A 476 -24.50 35.50 42.09
CA LEU A 476 -24.19 34.07 42.01
C LEU A 476 -24.89 33.22 43.09
N ARG A 477 -25.08 33.78 44.29
CA ARG A 477 -25.69 33.08 45.43
C ARG A 477 -27.20 32.83 45.25
N GLN A 478 -27.88 33.67 44.47
CA GLN A 478 -29.32 33.51 44.19
C GLN A 478 -29.59 32.34 43.22
N ILE A 479 -28.72 32.13 42.23
CA ILE A 479 -28.89 31.08 41.20
C ILE A 479 -28.77 29.66 41.80
N ARG A 480 -27.80 29.43 42.71
CA ARG A 480 -27.54 28.10 43.31
C ARG A 480 -28.64 27.56 44.25
N LEU A 481 -29.57 28.38 44.73
CA LEU A 481 -30.61 27.96 45.68
C LEU A 481 -31.82 27.25 45.01
N GLY A 482 -31.94 27.29 43.67
CA GLY A 482 -33.05 26.70 42.92
C GLY A 482 -32.99 25.17 42.71
N GLU A 483 -31.80 24.60 42.54
CA GLU A 483 -31.63 23.20 42.08
C GLU A 483 -31.87 22.13 43.18
N ALA A 484 -31.79 22.50 44.47
CA ALA A 484 -31.78 21.54 45.57
C ALA A 484 -33.16 20.96 45.98
N ARG A 485 -34.28 21.45 45.43
CA ARG A 485 -35.64 21.13 45.91
C ARG A 485 -36.25 19.83 45.33
N LEU A 486 -35.71 19.25 44.26
CA LEU A 486 -36.37 18.14 43.53
C LEU A 486 -35.99 16.72 43.97
N LYS A 487 -34.85 16.49 44.65
CA LYS A 487 -34.37 15.13 45.00
C LYS A 487 -34.99 14.49 46.26
N ARG A 488 -35.72 15.23 47.10
CA ARG A 488 -36.16 14.74 48.44
C ARG A 488 -37.48 13.95 48.50
N ARG A 489 -38.24 13.80 47.41
CA ARG A 489 -39.60 13.21 47.46
C ARG A 489 -39.72 11.70 47.17
N ARG A 490 -38.66 10.99 46.78
CA ARG A 490 -38.79 9.61 46.25
C ARG A 490 -38.45 8.46 47.22
N VAL A 491 -38.00 8.71 48.44
CA VAL A 491 -37.37 7.66 49.29
C VAL A 491 -38.29 7.04 50.37
N ILE A 492 -39.44 7.65 50.69
CA ILE A 492 -40.13 7.33 51.95
C ILE A 492 -41.16 6.17 51.86
N TRP A 493 -41.56 5.72 50.67
CA TRP A 493 -42.71 4.78 50.54
C TRP A 493 -42.38 3.28 50.43
N ALA A 494 -41.12 2.86 50.44
CA ALA A 494 -40.75 1.52 49.94
C ALA A 494 -40.50 0.40 50.97
N VAL A 495 -40.40 0.67 52.28
CA VAL A 495 -39.65 -0.27 53.17
C VAL A 495 -40.50 -1.10 54.15
N GLY A 496 -41.78 -0.80 54.36
CA GLY A 496 -42.44 -1.25 55.60
C GLY A 496 -42.68 -2.75 55.81
N LEU A 497 -43.69 -3.32 55.14
CA LEU A 497 -44.47 -4.33 55.86
C LEU A 497 -44.96 -5.52 55.03
N VAL A 498 -44.71 -5.54 53.72
CA VAL A 498 -45.23 -6.61 52.83
C VAL A 498 -44.19 -7.72 52.59
N LEU A 499 -42.91 -7.47 52.90
CA LEU A 499 -41.77 -8.28 52.47
C LEU A 499 -41.69 -9.69 53.09
N CYS A 500 -42.12 -9.90 54.34
CA CYS A 500 -41.78 -11.15 55.03
C CYS A 500 -42.78 -12.30 54.82
N VAL A 501 -44.03 -12.02 54.49
CA VAL A 501 -45.06 -13.07 54.29
C VAL A 501 -45.23 -13.43 52.81
N VAL A 502 -44.94 -12.49 51.92
CA VAL A 502 -44.95 -12.71 50.46
C VAL A 502 -43.70 -13.45 49.99
N ALA A 503 -42.56 -13.32 50.68
CA ALA A 503 -41.29 -13.98 50.33
C ALA A 503 -41.38 -15.52 50.28
N GLY A 504 -42.11 -16.16 51.20
CA GLY A 504 -42.24 -17.62 51.24
C GLY A 504 -43.09 -18.20 50.10
N TRP A 505 -44.14 -17.50 49.67
CA TRP A 505 -44.99 -17.90 48.54
C TRP A 505 -44.39 -17.50 47.19
N LEU A 506 -43.62 -16.39 47.15
CA LEU A 506 -42.90 -15.95 45.97
C LEU A 506 -41.78 -16.90 45.58
N VAL A 507 -41.02 -17.50 46.49
CA VAL A 507 -39.89 -18.38 46.11
C VAL A 507 -40.35 -19.60 45.31
N LEU A 508 -41.50 -20.19 45.68
CA LEU A 508 -42.08 -21.33 44.96
C LEU A 508 -42.69 -20.94 43.60
N ARG A 509 -43.35 -19.78 43.52
CA ARG A 509 -43.85 -19.24 42.26
C ARG A 509 -42.72 -18.76 41.35
N TRP A 510 -41.63 -18.24 41.91
CA TRP A 510 -40.47 -17.71 41.22
C TRP A 510 -39.66 -18.82 40.55
N GLN A 511 -39.51 -19.99 41.18
CA GLN A 511 -38.84 -21.12 40.54
C GLN A 511 -39.61 -21.65 39.31
N HIS A 512 -40.95 -21.68 39.37
CA HIS A 512 -41.77 -22.12 38.24
C HIS A 512 -41.81 -21.08 37.10
N HIS A 513 -41.90 -19.81 37.45
CA HIS A 513 -41.89 -18.68 36.51
C HIS A 513 -40.53 -18.51 35.82
N ALA A 514 -39.41 -18.63 36.57
CA ALA A 514 -38.05 -18.55 36.02
C ALA A 514 -37.70 -19.70 35.04
N ALA A 515 -38.39 -20.85 35.13
CA ALA A 515 -38.24 -21.92 34.14
C ALA A 515 -38.95 -21.57 32.82
N GLN A 516 -40.15 -20.99 32.88
CA GLN A 516 -40.91 -20.57 31.71
C GLN A 516 -40.24 -19.39 30.99
N VAL A 517 -39.74 -18.40 31.73
CA VAL A 517 -38.97 -17.26 31.21
C VAL A 517 -37.71 -17.73 30.46
N ARG A 518 -36.94 -18.69 31.01
CA ARG A 518 -35.75 -19.22 30.33
C ARG A 518 -36.06 -19.90 28.99
N SER A 519 -37.15 -20.66 28.91
CA SER A 519 -37.56 -21.32 27.65
C SER A 519 -38.05 -20.34 26.59
N ALA A 520 -38.72 -19.26 27.00
CA ALA A 520 -39.18 -18.21 26.09
C ALA A 520 -38.01 -17.32 25.65
N GLY A 521 -37.05 -17.01 26.54
CA GLY A 521 -35.81 -16.32 26.20
C GLY A 521 -34.96 -17.05 25.17
N GLN A 522 -34.87 -18.38 25.22
CA GLN A 522 -34.19 -19.18 24.20
C GLN A 522 -34.84 -19.05 22.80
N ARG A 523 -36.18 -19.10 22.72
CA ARG A 523 -36.91 -18.93 21.45
C ARG A 523 -36.71 -17.53 20.84
N VAL A 524 -36.66 -16.49 21.67
CA VAL A 524 -36.35 -15.12 21.22
C VAL A 524 -34.90 -15.00 20.73
N ALA A 525 -33.95 -15.67 21.42
CA ALA A 525 -32.56 -15.71 20.99
C ALA A 525 -32.35 -16.47 19.66
N GLU A 526 -33.12 -17.55 19.42
CA GLU A 526 -33.14 -18.27 18.14
C GLU A 526 -33.64 -17.38 16.99
N CYS A 527 -34.74 -16.63 17.19
CA CYS A 527 -35.26 -15.70 16.18
C CYS A 527 -34.25 -14.57 15.85
N LEU A 528 -33.48 -14.11 16.84
CA LEU A 528 -32.41 -13.13 16.61
C LEU A 528 -31.21 -13.73 15.87
N ALA A 529 -30.89 -15.01 16.10
CA ALA A 529 -29.87 -15.72 15.34
C ALA A 529 -30.26 -15.95 13.87
N GLU A 530 -31.56 -16.07 13.57
CA GLU A 530 -32.13 -16.16 12.22
C GLU A 530 -32.27 -14.79 11.50
N LEU A 531 -31.83 -13.68 12.13
CA LEU A 531 -31.92 -12.32 11.58
C LEU A 531 -33.34 -11.81 11.30
N ASP A 532 -34.37 -12.30 12.01
CA ASP A 532 -35.76 -11.80 11.92
C ASP A 532 -36.17 -11.08 13.21
N PRO A 533 -35.76 -9.81 13.39
CA PRO A 533 -35.98 -9.07 14.64
C PRO A 533 -37.45 -8.68 14.85
N THR A 534 -38.25 -8.62 13.77
CA THR A 534 -39.71 -8.43 13.83
C THR A 534 -40.42 -9.62 14.45
N ARG A 535 -40.05 -10.84 14.04
CA ARG A 535 -40.57 -12.07 14.63
C ARG A 535 -40.05 -12.26 16.05
N ALA A 536 -38.79 -11.90 16.32
CA ALA A 536 -38.25 -11.88 17.67
C ALA A 536 -39.02 -10.92 18.60
N LYS A 537 -39.42 -9.75 18.10
CA LYS A 537 -40.27 -8.80 18.84
C LYS A 537 -41.67 -9.32 19.09
N GLN A 538 -42.34 -9.90 18.09
CA GLN A 538 -43.65 -10.53 18.33
C GLN A 538 -43.57 -11.64 19.36
N THR A 539 -42.55 -12.50 19.27
CA THR A 539 -42.36 -13.62 20.20
C THR A 539 -42.04 -13.10 21.62
N LEU A 540 -41.29 -12.00 21.73
CA LEU A 540 -41.01 -11.32 22.99
C LEU A 540 -42.26 -10.63 23.57
N ASP A 541 -43.03 -9.92 22.75
CA ASP A 541 -44.26 -9.23 23.14
C ASP A 541 -45.34 -10.25 23.57
N GLU A 542 -45.44 -11.39 22.89
CA GLU A 542 -46.31 -12.52 23.27
C GLU A 542 -45.84 -13.19 24.57
N ALA A 543 -44.54 -13.40 24.74
CA ALA A 543 -43.98 -13.95 25.97
C ALA A 543 -44.16 -12.99 27.16
N GLU A 544 -43.99 -11.68 26.96
CA GLU A 544 -44.28 -10.66 27.97
C GLU A 544 -45.77 -10.58 28.29
N ALA A 545 -46.65 -10.68 27.29
CA ALA A 545 -48.10 -10.68 27.49
C ALA A 545 -48.57 -11.92 28.28
N GLN A 546 -47.94 -13.08 28.07
CA GLN A 546 -48.29 -14.33 28.73
C GLN A 546 -47.64 -14.52 30.10
N LEU A 547 -46.36 -14.16 30.25
CA LEU A 547 -45.56 -14.41 31.46
C LEU A 547 -45.40 -13.16 32.33
N GLY A 548 -45.68 -11.96 31.82
CA GLY A 548 -45.49 -10.70 32.53
C GLY A 548 -44.05 -10.17 32.46
N ALA A 549 -43.86 -8.92 32.94
CA ALA A 549 -42.57 -8.23 32.91
C ALA A 549 -41.53 -8.88 33.84
N ASP A 550 -40.40 -9.31 33.30
CA ASP A 550 -39.22 -9.87 33.98
C ASP A 550 -37.99 -9.04 33.59
N PRO A 551 -37.05 -8.76 34.52
CA PRO A 551 -35.85 -7.96 34.22
C PRO A 551 -34.97 -8.57 33.12
N SER A 552 -35.02 -9.88 32.88
CA SER A 552 -34.33 -10.53 31.76
C SER A 552 -34.90 -10.13 30.40
N TRP A 553 -36.18 -9.73 30.33
CA TRP A 553 -36.77 -9.16 29.12
C TRP A 553 -36.19 -7.81 28.77
N ALA A 554 -35.73 -7.00 29.75
CA ALA A 554 -35.15 -5.69 29.45
C ALA A 554 -33.86 -5.82 28.62
N ALA A 555 -32.97 -6.76 28.98
CA ALA A 555 -31.74 -7.02 28.22
C ALA A 555 -32.02 -7.66 26.85
N LEU A 556 -33.02 -8.54 26.75
CA LEU A 556 -33.45 -9.10 25.46
C LEU A 556 -34.17 -8.07 24.59
N ARG A 557 -34.99 -7.21 25.18
CA ARG A 557 -35.67 -6.09 24.52
C ARG A 557 -34.67 -5.05 24.07
N GLU A 558 -33.63 -4.75 24.83
CA GLU A 558 -32.52 -3.90 24.38
C GLU A 558 -31.80 -4.53 23.18
N LYS A 559 -31.59 -5.85 23.16
CA LYS A 559 -31.01 -6.56 22.00
C LYS A 559 -31.94 -6.60 20.79
N VAL A 560 -33.24 -6.85 21.00
CA VAL A 560 -34.26 -6.83 19.94
C VAL A 560 -34.45 -5.42 19.42
N ASP A 561 -34.57 -4.42 20.28
CA ASP A 561 -34.68 -3.00 19.93
C ASP A 561 -33.39 -2.50 19.30
N ALA A 562 -32.21 -2.95 19.72
CA ALA A 562 -30.95 -2.66 19.02
C ALA A 562 -30.92 -3.31 17.63
N ALA A 563 -31.39 -4.55 17.47
CA ALA A 563 -31.48 -5.22 16.17
C ALA A 563 -32.52 -4.57 15.25
N ILE A 564 -33.66 -4.12 15.79
CA ILE A 564 -34.68 -3.34 15.08
C ILE A 564 -34.15 -1.95 14.76
N VAL A 565 -33.43 -1.29 15.67
CA VAL A 565 -32.77 0.00 15.43
C VAL A 565 -31.72 -0.18 14.35
N ILE A 566 -30.92 -1.25 14.33
CA ILE A 566 -29.95 -1.52 13.26
C ILE A 566 -30.66 -1.75 11.92
N GLN A 567 -31.76 -2.51 11.88
CA GLN A 567 -32.52 -2.74 10.65
C GLN A 567 -33.24 -1.47 10.16
N THR A 568 -33.84 -0.70 11.07
CA THR A 568 -34.59 0.54 10.77
C THR A 568 -33.67 1.72 10.48
N THR A 569 -32.52 1.85 11.16
CA THR A 569 -31.49 2.84 10.82
C THR A 569 -30.77 2.49 9.54
N GLY A 570 -30.57 1.20 9.22
CA GLY A 570 -30.04 0.75 7.93
C GLY A 570 -30.97 1.04 6.75
N LEU A 571 -32.29 0.87 6.93
CA LEU A 571 -33.28 1.21 5.91
C LEU A 571 -33.52 2.72 5.81
N ALA A 572 -33.60 3.42 6.95
CA ALA A 572 -33.78 4.86 7.01
C ALA A 572 -32.55 5.61 6.47
N ALA A 573 -31.32 5.14 6.71
CA ALA A 573 -30.11 5.75 6.15
C ALA A 573 -30.03 5.56 4.63
N ARG A 574 -30.47 4.41 4.10
CA ARG A 574 -30.56 4.16 2.65
C ARG A 574 -31.63 5.03 1.98
N GLN A 575 -32.80 5.16 2.61
CA GLN A 575 -33.88 6.03 2.14
C GLN A 575 -33.49 7.51 2.24
N ARG A 576 -32.82 7.93 3.33
CA ARG A 576 -32.35 9.31 3.53
C ARG A 576 -31.25 9.67 2.53
N ASN A 577 -30.28 8.78 2.28
CA ASN A 577 -29.24 9.02 1.26
C ASN A 577 -29.79 9.03 -0.17
N ALA A 578 -30.82 8.23 -0.47
CA ALA A 578 -31.50 8.27 -1.77
C ALA A 578 -32.29 9.58 -1.96
N LEU A 579 -32.95 10.06 -0.90
CA LEU A 579 -33.65 11.35 -0.88
C LEU A 579 -32.66 12.51 -1.05
N THR A 580 -31.53 12.52 -0.31
CA THR A 580 -30.51 13.56 -0.42
C THR A 580 -29.94 13.67 -1.83
N LYS A 581 -29.59 12.55 -2.48
CA LYS A 581 -29.08 12.55 -3.85
C LYS A 581 -30.10 13.08 -4.89
N ARG A 582 -31.39 12.82 -4.68
CA ARG A 582 -32.45 13.33 -5.57
C ARG A 582 -32.75 14.81 -5.34
N LEU A 583 -32.63 15.28 -4.09
CA LEU A 583 -32.74 16.70 -3.75
C LEU A 583 -31.54 17.52 -4.24
N GLU A 584 -30.33 16.95 -4.19
CA GLU A 584 -29.13 17.53 -4.83
C GLU A 584 -29.32 17.67 -6.34
N HIS A 585 -29.87 16.64 -7.01
CA HIS A 585 -30.17 16.70 -8.43
C HIS A 585 -31.20 17.78 -8.79
N ALA A 586 -32.22 17.98 -7.96
CA ALA A 586 -33.18 19.08 -8.12
C ALA A 586 -32.53 20.46 -7.90
N GLY A 587 -31.58 20.57 -6.97
CA GLY A 587 -30.74 21.76 -6.77
C GLY A 587 -29.87 22.10 -7.98
N ASP A 588 -29.27 21.08 -8.61
CA ASP A 588 -28.46 21.24 -9.83
C ASP A 588 -29.30 21.69 -11.04
N LEU A 589 -30.55 21.22 -11.14
CA LEU A 589 -31.49 21.65 -12.19
C LEU A 589 -31.92 23.11 -11.99
N LEU A 590 -32.12 23.55 -10.75
CA LEU A 590 -32.38 24.95 -10.40
C LEU A 590 -31.19 25.85 -10.77
N ALA A 591 -29.96 25.42 -10.46
CA ALA A 591 -28.74 26.16 -10.82
C ALA A 591 -28.54 26.31 -12.34
N LYS A 592 -29.14 25.42 -13.14
CA LYS A 592 -29.12 25.45 -14.61
C LYS A 592 -30.31 26.20 -15.23
N GLY A 593 -31.21 26.75 -14.41
CA GLY A 593 -32.39 27.50 -14.87
C GLY A 593 -33.58 26.64 -15.31
N ASP A 594 -33.57 25.34 -15.04
CA ASP A 594 -34.67 24.42 -15.36
C ASP A 594 -35.62 24.25 -14.16
N LEU A 595 -36.47 25.26 -13.97
CA LEU A 595 -37.48 25.28 -12.91
C LEU A 595 -38.52 24.14 -13.06
N ALA A 596 -38.79 23.71 -14.31
CA ALA A 596 -39.78 22.68 -14.63
C ALA A 596 -39.37 21.31 -14.09
N GLY A 597 -38.14 20.91 -14.39
CA GLY A 597 -37.59 19.62 -13.96
C GLY A 597 -37.47 19.53 -12.44
N ALA A 598 -37.08 20.64 -11.79
CA ALA A 598 -37.01 20.70 -10.33
C ALA A 598 -38.39 20.54 -9.68
N ILE A 599 -39.42 21.23 -10.18
CA ILE A 599 -40.80 21.14 -9.64
C ILE A 599 -41.38 19.74 -9.81
N GLN A 600 -41.07 19.05 -10.91
CA GLN A 600 -41.55 17.69 -11.17
C GLN A 600 -40.97 16.66 -10.19
N ILE A 601 -39.66 16.72 -9.93
CA ILE A 601 -38.97 15.85 -8.94
C ILE A 601 -39.58 16.05 -7.54
N TYR A 602 -39.93 17.27 -7.17
CA TYR A 602 -40.59 17.56 -5.90
C TYR A 602 -42.04 17.08 -5.84
N ALA A 603 -42.80 17.16 -6.93
CA ALA A 603 -44.20 16.71 -6.98
C ALA A 603 -44.34 15.19 -6.84
N GLU A 604 -43.38 14.43 -7.37
CA GLU A 604 -43.35 12.96 -7.28
C GLU A 604 -43.07 12.45 -5.85
N GLU A 605 -42.28 13.20 -5.07
CA GLU A 605 -41.91 12.85 -3.69
C GLU A 605 -42.92 13.36 -2.63
N HIS A 606 -43.76 14.35 -2.99
CA HIS A 606 -44.78 14.95 -2.11
C HIS A 606 -45.82 13.95 -1.56
N GLN A 607 -46.01 12.80 -2.23
CA GLN A 607 -47.01 11.81 -1.85
C GLN A 607 -46.56 10.78 -0.79
N GLN A 608 -45.26 10.69 -0.46
CA GLN A 608 -44.73 9.49 0.23
C GLN A 608 -44.23 9.64 1.68
N ASN A 609 -44.08 10.84 2.28
CA ASN A 609 -43.47 10.90 3.63
C ASN A 609 -43.87 12.07 4.54
N SER A 610 -43.80 11.83 5.85
CA SER A 610 -44.24 12.69 6.96
C SER A 610 -43.26 13.79 7.39
N ALA A 611 -42.20 14.06 6.62
CA ALA A 611 -41.24 15.15 6.84
C ALA A 611 -41.60 16.43 6.04
N GLN A 612 -42.90 16.70 5.89
CA GLN A 612 -43.45 17.70 4.96
C GLN A 612 -43.10 19.16 5.28
N ARG A 613 -42.92 19.54 6.56
CA ARG A 613 -42.76 20.96 6.94
C ARG A 613 -41.36 21.52 6.68
N ASP A 614 -40.33 20.82 7.13
CA ASP A 614 -38.95 21.34 7.07
C ASP A 614 -38.42 21.39 5.63
N LEU A 615 -38.85 20.44 4.78
CA LEU A 615 -38.49 20.40 3.36
C LEU A 615 -39.16 21.52 2.56
N GLN A 616 -40.41 21.83 2.90
CA GLN A 616 -41.22 22.88 2.26
C GLN A 616 -40.69 24.28 2.62
N GLU A 617 -40.25 24.47 3.87
CA GLU A 617 -39.67 25.72 4.35
C GLU A 617 -38.28 25.99 3.74
N LEU A 618 -37.45 24.95 3.59
CA LEU A 618 -36.15 25.05 2.92
C LEU A 618 -36.31 25.41 1.43
N LEU A 619 -37.29 24.82 0.74
CA LEU A 619 -37.55 25.14 -0.66
C LEU A 619 -38.06 26.56 -0.86
N LEU A 620 -39.01 26.99 -0.02
CA LEU A 620 -39.54 28.35 0.01
C LEU A 620 -38.43 29.38 0.22
N LYS A 621 -37.48 29.08 1.12
CA LYS A 621 -36.33 29.94 1.40
C LYS A 621 -35.37 30.03 0.22
N THR A 622 -35.07 28.91 -0.43
CA THR A 622 -34.12 28.85 -1.57
C THR A 622 -34.70 29.53 -2.81
N VAL A 623 -35.97 29.25 -3.15
CA VAL A 623 -36.64 29.89 -4.30
C VAL A 623 -36.84 31.38 -4.05
N ARG A 624 -37.24 31.79 -2.83
CA ARG A 624 -37.37 33.21 -2.47
C ARG A 624 -36.04 33.93 -2.56
N ASN A 625 -34.96 33.36 -2.04
CA ASN A 625 -33.63 33.95 -2.11
C ASN A 625 -33.14 34.08 -3.56
N GLN A 626 -33.24 33.02 -4.38
CA GLN A 626 -32.77 33.08 -5.76
C GLN A 626 -33.55 34.09 -6.62
N VAL A 627 -34.87 34.20 -6.45
CA VAL A 627 -35.69 35.20 -7.15
C VAL A 627 -35.35 36.62 -6.69
N GLN A 628 -35.06 36.81 -5.41
CA GLN A 628 -34.75 38.12 -4.84
C GLN A 628 -33.32 38.57 -5.20
N THR A 629 -32.35 37.66 -5.25
CA THR A 629 -30.99 37.92 -5.74
C THR A 629 -30.94 38.19 -7.24
N ALA A 630 -31.76 37.50 -8.04
CA ALA A 630 -31.86 37.77 -9.48
C ALA A 630 -32.48 39.16 -9.76
N ALA A 631 -33.54 39.54 -9.02
CA ALA A 631 -34.18 40.84 -9.15
C ALA A 631 -33.24 42.01 -8.80
N SER A 632 -32.48 41.90 -7.70
CA SER A 632 -31.55 42.96 -7.28
C SER A 632 -30.37 43.13 -8.25
N LYS A 633 -29.86 42.03 -8.82
CA LYS A 633 -28.77 42.08 -9.81
C LYS A 633 -29.20 42.76 -11.11
N LEU A 634 -30.44 42.53 -11.53
CA LEU A 634 -31.01 43.12 -12.74
C LEU A 634 -31.35 44.60 -12.57
N GLU A 635 -31.80 45.03 -11.38
CA GLU A 635 -31.98 46.47 -11.07
C GLU A 635 -30.64 47.22 -11.03
N GLN A 636 -29.60 46.61 -10.48
CA GLN A 636 -28.25 47.19 -10.46
C GLN A 636 -27.64 47.32 -11.87
N LEU A 637 -27.79 46.28 -12.71
CA LEU A 637 -27.37 46.31 -14.12
C LEU A 637 -28.12 47.38 -14.93
N HIS A 638 -29.41 47.61 -14.65
CA HIS A 638 -30.19 48.66 -15.31
C HIS A 638 -29.67 50.07 -14.97
N ALA A 639 -29.35 50.31 -13.69
CA ALA A 639 -28.81 51.59 -13.22
C ALA A 639 -27.39 51.87 -13.77
N GLU A 640 -26.54 50.84 -13.87
CA GLU A 640 -25.19 50.96 -14.45
C GLU A 640 -25.25 51.25 -15.97
N LEU A 641 -26.27 50.74 -16.67
CA LEU A 641 -26.49 50.99 -18.10
C LEU A 641 -27.02 52.39 -18.42
N GLU A 642 -27.75 53.04 -17.50
CA GLU A 642 -28.17 54.44 -17.66
C GLU A 642 -27.01 55.45 -17.56
N GLN A 643 -25.95 55.12 -16.81
CA GLN A 643 -24.83 56.03 -16.54
C GLN A 643 -23.69 55.96 -17.57
N GLY A 644 -23.67 54.96 -18.44
CA GLY A 644 -22.46 54.54 -19.19
C GLY A 644 -22.32 54.97 -20.66
N LEU A 645 -23.01 56.00 -21.17
CA LEU A 645 -22.84 56.46 -22.57
C LEU A 645 -21.97 57.72 -22.65
N PRO A 646 -20.71 57.65 -23.14
CA PRO A 646 -19.90 58.84 -23.36
C PRO A 646 -20.44 59.65 -24.53
N THR A 647 -20.69 60.94 -24.30
CA THR A 647 -21.01 61.93 -25.34
C THR A 647 -19.82 62.12 -26.30
N ALA A 648 -20.14 62.32 -27.59
CA ALA A 648 -19.22 62.41 -28.72
C ALA A 648 -18.01 63.33 -28.42
N ALA A 649 -16.78 62.83 -28.46
CA ALA A 649 -15.86 63.03 -29.58
C ALA A 649 -14.61 62.12 -29.46
N SER A 650 -13.78 62.06 -30.51
CA SER A 650 -12.53 61.31 -30.70
C SER A 650 -12.67 59.85 -31.19
N ASN A 651 -12.39 59.67 -32.48
CA ASN A 651 -12.47 58.43 -33.24
C ASN A 651 -11.10 57.73 -33.25
N VAL A 652 -10.99 56.55 -32.64
CA VAL A 652 -10.08 55.40 -32.92
C VAL A 652 -9.87 54.56 -31.65
N VAL A 653 -9.83 55.17 -30.46
CA VAL A 653 -9.68 54.44 -29.17
C VAL A 653 -10.95 53.65 -28.80
N LYS A 654 -12.13 54.07 -29.27
CA LYS A 654 -13.43 53.58 -28.80
C LYS A 654 -13.93 52.27 -29.41
N LEU A 655 -13.35 51.74 -30.50
CA LEU A 655 -13.87 50.51 -31.13
C LEU A 655 -13.68 49.27 -30.23
N VAL A 656 -12.53 49.19 -29.55
CA VAL A 656 -12.21 48.08 -28.63
C VAL A 656 -13.04 48.16 -27.34
N ASP A 657 -13.31 49.37 -26.83
CA ASP A 657 -14.17 49.59 -25.67
C ASP A 657 -15.65 49.32 -25.99
N LEU A 658 -16.10 49.64 -27.20
CA LEU A 658 -17.45 49.33 -27.69
C LEU A 658 -17.66 47.82 -27.92
N GLU A 659 -16.65 47.11 -28.45
CA GLU A 659 -16.69 45.63 -28.61
C GLU A 659 -16.60 44.89 -27.27
N ALA A 660 -15.78 45.38 -26.32
CA ALA A 660 -15.73 44.86 -24.96
C ALA A 660 -17.05 45.10 -24.20
N GLY A 661 -17.69 46.25 -24.43
CA GLY A 661 -19.03 46.57 -23.94
C GLY A 661 -20.10 45.65 -24.52
N GLU A 662 -20.09 45.41 -25.84
CA GLU A 662 -21.02 44.48 -26.51
C GLU A 662 -20.87 43.04 -25.96
N LYS A 663 -19.62 42.60 -25.73
CA LYS A 663 -19.32 41.24 -25.23
C LYS A 663 -19.73 41.06 -23.77
N LYS A 664 -19.57 42.08 -22.93
CA LYS A 664 -20.08 42.11 -21.54
C LYS A 664 -21.62 42.10 -21.51
N LEU A 665 -22.28 42.89 -22.36
CA LEU A 665 -23.74 42.93 -22.47
C LEU A 665 -24.34 41.60 -23.00
N ALA A 666 -23.67 40.95 -23.96
CA ALA A 666 -24.13 39.67 -24.52
C ALA A 666 -23.96 38.48 -23.54
N GLN A 667 -22.98 38.53 -22.64
CA GLN A 667 -22.74 37.48 -21.64
C GLN A 667 -23.80 37.44 -20.53
N HIS A 668 -24.45 38.57 -20.22
CA HIS A 668 -25.47 38.66 -19.18
C HIS A 668 -26.91 38.38 -19.67
N ALA A 669 -27.20 38.55 -20.97
CA ALA A 669 -28.57 38.45 -21.51
C ALA A 669 -29.10 37.02 -21.79
N ALA A 670 -28.26 35.98 -21.73
CA ALA A 670 -28.63 34.62 -22.17
C ALA A 670 -29.16 33.70 -21.07
N LEU A 671 -28.73 33.88 -19.81
CA LEU A 671 -29.11 33.02 -18.69
C LEU A 671 -30.42 33.50 -18.02
N ASP A 672 -30.57 34.82 -17.86
CA ASP A 672 -31.69 35.45 -17.16
C ASP A 672 -33.00 35.42 -17.97
N ARG A 673 -32.91 35.43 -19.31
CA ARG A 673 -34.06 35.34 -20.22
C ARG A 673 -34.78 33.99 -20.13
N ARG A 674 -34.05 32.87 -19.99
CA ARG A 674 -34.63 31.52 -19.83
C ARG A 674 -35.33 31.34 -18.49
N LEU A 675 -34.76 31.91 -17.42
CA LEU A 675 -35.36 31.95 -16.08
C LEU A 675 -36.66 32.77 -16.05
N ALA A 676 -36.67 33.94 -16.70
CA ALA A 676 -37.86 34.80 -16.79
C ALA A 676 -38.99 34.20 -17.65
N GLU A 677 -38.66 33.56 -18.78
CA GLU A 677 -39.63 32.87 -19.64
C GLU A 677 -40.23 31.62 -18.96
N SER A 678 -39.44 30.89 -18.17
CA SER A 678 -39.88 29.75 -17.35
C SER A 678 -40.82 30.19 -16.22
N ALA A 679 -40.46 31.25 -15.48
CA ALA A 679 -41.27 31.81 -14.40
C ALA A 679 -42.62 32.39 -14.90
N ALA A 680 -42.65 33.00 -16.08
CA ALA A 680 -43.87 33.54 -16.68
C ALA A 680 -44.83 32.46 -17.21
N ARG A 681 -44.32 31.33 -17.73
CA ARG A 681 -45.14 30.22 -18.27
C ARG A 681 -45.69 29.27 -17.20
N GLN A 682 -45.01 29.13 -16.06
CA GLN A 682 -45.36 28.12 -15.04
C GLN A 682 -46.14 28.66 -13.83
N SER A 683 -46.45 29.96 -13.79
CA SER A 683 -47.25 30.59 -12.72
C SER A 683 -48.65 29.97 -12.52
N GLY A 684 -49.13 29.18 -13.48
CA GLY A 684 -50.40 28.44 -13.42
C GLY A 684 -50.31 26.96 -13.01
N ALA A 685 -49.12 26.43 -12.71
CA ALA A 685 -48.96 25.00 -12.41
C ALA A 685 -49.69 24.60 -11.09
N PRO A 686 -50.40 23.45 -11.05
CA PRO A 686 -51.21 23.04 -9.89
C PRO A 686 -50.43 22.96 -8.58
N VAL A 687 -49.17 22.53 -8.64
CA VAL A 687 -48.27 22.36 -7.49
C VAL A 687 -47.86 23.72 -6.90
N LEU A 688 -47.68 24.75 -7.73
CA LEU A 688 -47.41 26.12 -7.26
C LEU A 688 -48.67 26.79 -6.68
N ARG A 689 -49.88 26.25 -6.95
CA ARG A 689 -51.12 26.75 -6.36
C ARG A 689 -51.29 26.38 -4.88
N GLU A 690 -50.73 25.26 -4.46
CA GLU A 690 -50.73 24.80 -3.06
C GLU A 690 -49.59 25.43 -2.23
N LEU A 691 -48.46 25.77 -2.85
CA LEU A 691 -47.24 26.19 -2.16
C LEU A 691 -47.07 27.70 -1.94
N LEU A 692 -47.69 28.55 -2.76
CA LEU A 692 -47.54 30.02 -2.71
C LEU A 692 -48.89 30.70 -2.55
N ASN A 693 -48.96 31.72 -1.69
CA ASN A 693 -50.17 32.49 -1.46
C ASN A 693 -50.41 33.55 -2.58
N ASP A 694 -51.65 34.02 -2.72
CA ASP A 694 -52.08 34.83 -3.88
C ASP A 694 -51.27 36.12 -4.09
N LYS A 695 -50.81 36.75 -3.00
CA LYS A 695 -49.94 37.93 -3.05
C LYS A 695 -48.55 37.61 -3.61
N GLU A 696 -47.98 36.46 -3.24
CA GLU A 696 -46.66 36.05 -3.70
C GLU A 696 -46.68 35.65 -5.18
N ARG A 697 -47.76 35.00 -5.64
CA ARG A 697 -47.96 34.68 -7.06
C ARG A 697 -48.08 35.92 -7.95
N ALA A 698 -48.82 36.93 -7.49
CA ALA A 698 -48.94 38.21 -8.20
C ALA A 698 -47.59 38.93 -8.33
N LYS A 699 -46.79 38.91 -7.25
CA LYS A 699 -45.48 39.57 -7.20
C LYS A 699 -44.42 38.88 -8.06
N LEU A 700 -44.42 37.55 -8.14
CA LEU A 700 -43.58 36.77 -9.05
C LEU A 700 -43.90 37.06 -10.53
N THR A 701 -45.19 37.22 -10.85
CA THR A 701 -45.65 37.56 -12.20
C THR A 701 -45.25 38.99 -12.59
N GLU A 702 -45.40 39.93 -11.66
CA GLU A 702 -44.97 41.33 -11.83
C GLU A 702 -43.45 41.43 -12.07
N LEU A 703 -42.64 40.75 -11.26
CA LEU A 703 -41.18 40.71 -11.41
C LEU A 703 -40.77 40.08 -12.74
N GLY A 704 -41.38 38.97 -13.15
CA GLY A 704 -41.11 38.33 -14.45
C GLY A 704 -41.40 39.25 -15.64
N THR A 705 -42.48 40.04 -15.58
CA THR A 705 -42.80 41.03 -16.62
C THR A 705 -41.85 42.23 -16.66
N LYS A 706 -41.36 42.71 -15.51
CA LYS A 706 -40.35 43.77 -15.42
C LYS A 706 -39.01 43.34 -16.00
N VAL A 707 -38.59 42.09 -15.74
CA VAL A 707 -37.34 41.53 -16.27
C VAL A 707 -37.38 41.38 -17.80
N LEU A 708 -38.52 40.98 -18.36
CA LEU A 708 -38.70 40.88 -19.82
C LEU A 708 -38.70 42.26 -20.50
N ALA A 709 -39.25 43.29 -19.85
CA ALA A 709 -39.20 44.68 -20.35
C ALA A 709 -37.78 45.27 -20.33
N ALA A 710 -37.00 45.00 -19.27
CA ALA A 710 -35.60 45.41 -19.18
C ALA A 710 -34.72 44.74 -20.25
N HIS A 711 -34.95 43.44 -20.53
CA HIS A 711 -34.27 42.73 -21.61
C HIS A 711 -34.58 43.31 -22.99
N ALA A 712 -35.84 43.71 -23.25
CA ALA A 712 -36.21 44.33 -24.52
C ALA A 712 -35.50 45.68 -24.76
N MET A 713 -35.31 46.48 -23.71
CA MET A 713 -34.53 47.74 -23.79
C MET A 713 -33.03 47.49 -24.01
N ILE A 714 -32.46 46.46 -23.38
CA ILE A 714 -31.06 46.04 -23.58
C ILE A 714 -30.83 45.55 -25.02
N ASP A 715 -31.74 44.74 -25.56
CA ASP A 715 -31.68 44.25 -26.94
C ASP A 715 -31.71 45.40 -27.96
N GLN A 716 -32.53 46.44 -27.72
CA GLN A 716 -32.58 47.64 -28.55
C GLN A 716 -31.26 48.44 -28.49
N ARG A 717 -30.66 48.58 -27.31
CA ARG A 717 -29.37 49.27 -27.13
C ARG A 717 -28.20 48.52 -27.78
N LEU A 718 -28.21 47.19 -27.72
CA LEU A 718 -27.24 46.33 -28.40
C LEU A 718 -27.32 46.48 -29.93
N GLN A 719 -28.53 46.63 -30.49
CA GLN A 719 -28.71 46.91 -31.92
C GLN A 719 -28.12 48.29 -32.31
N GLU A 720 -28.29 49.32 -31.48
CA GLU A 720 -27.69 50.65 -31.71
C GLU A 720 -26.16 50.61 -31.65
N TYR A 721 -25.57 49.87 -30.71
CA TYR A 721 -24.12 49.64 -30.62
C TYR A 721 -23.58 48.91 -31.86
N ARG A 722 -24.23 47.82 -32.29
CA ARG A 722 -23.84 47.04 -33.47
C ARG A 722 -23.87 47.87 -34.75
N ALA A 723 -24.93 48.65 -34.96
CA ALA A 723 -25.03 49.54 -36.12
C ALA A 723 -23.92 50.63 -36.12
N ARG A 724 -23.56 51.15 -34.94
CA ARG A 724 -22.48 52.16 -34.81
C ARG A 724 -21.09 51.55 -35.04
N ILE A 725 -20.85 50.32 -34.55
CA ILE A 725 -19.63 49.55 -34.78
C ILE A 725 -19.47 49.23 -36.27
N GLU A 726 -20.52 48.80 -36.96
CA GLU A 726 -20.51 48.57 -38.41
C GLU A 726 -20.20 49.85 -39.20
N THR A 727 -20.77 50.99 -38.79
CA THR A 727 -20.48 52.29 -39.42
C THR A 727 -19.02 52.74 -39.22
N LEU A 728 -18.40 52.41 -38.07
CA LEU A 728 -16.99 52.71 -37.79
C LEU A 728 -16.03 51.73 -38.49
N ARG A 729 -16.38 50.45 -38.59
CA ARG A 729 -15.63 49.43 -39.36
C ARG A 729 -15.57 49.79 -40.85
N HIS A 730 -16.68 50.24 -41.42
CA HIS A 730 -16.76 50.65 -42.83
C HIS A 730 -15.86 51.85 -43.19
N ASN A 731 -15.46 52.66 -42.20
CA ASN A 731 -14.60 53.84 -42.38
C ASN A 731 -13.09 53.55 -42.20
N LEU A 732 -12.70 52.33 -41.81
CA LEU A 732 -11.33 51.93 -41.50
C LEU A 732 -10.75 51.01 -42.60
N LYS A 733 -9.97 51.57 -43.54
CA LYS A 733 -9.44 50.94 -44.77
C LYS A 733 -8.44 49.75 -44.61
N TRP A 734 -8.43 49.01 -43.49
CA TRP A 734 -7.43 47.95 -43.20
C TRP A 734 -8.00 46.55 -42.93
N GLU A 735 -9.31 46.37 -43.12
CA GLU A 735 -10.11 45.18 -42.77
C GLU A 735 -9.54 43.82 -43.23
N PRO A 736 -9.08 43.59 -44.48
CA PRO A 736 -8.86 42.23 -44.95
C PRO A 736 -7.64 41.53 -44.32
N VAL A 737 -6.54 42.26 -44.13
CA VAL A 737 -5.25 41.69 -43.68
C VAL A 737 -5.24 41.48 -42.16
N TYR A 738 -5.88 42.39 -41.41
CA TYR A 738 -6.02 42.23 -39.97
C TYR A 738 -7.05 41.17 -39.60
N GLU A 739 -8.18 41.08 -40.30
CA GLU A 739 -9.12 39.98 -40.10
C GLU A 739 -8.49 38.63 -40.46
N ALA A 740 -7.68 38.56 -41.52
CA ALA A 740 -6.91 37.37 -41.83
C ALA A 740 -5.89 37.00 -40.71
N ALA A 741 -5.21 38.00 -40.12
CA ALA A 741 -4.27 37.78 -39.01
C ALA A 741 -4.98 37.25 -37.75
N ARG A 742 -6.13 37.84 -37.40
CA ARG A 742 -6.99 37.39 -36.30
C ARG A 742 -7.59 36.01 -36.55
N ALA A 743 -7.99 35.71 -37.78
CA ALA A 743 -8.51 34.40 -38.15
C ALA A 743 -7.43 33.32 -38.06
N ALA A 744 -6.18 33.62 -38.44
CA ALA A 744 -5.04 32.73 -38.25
C ALA A 744 -4.76 32.49 -36.76
N GLU A 745 -4.80 33.54 -35.94
CA GLU A 745 -4.66 33.44 -34.48
C GLU A 745 -5.76 32.58 -33.83
N GLN A 746 -7.02 32.75 -34.25
CA GLN A 746 -8.15 31.93 -33.77
C GLN A 746 -8.05 30.45 -34.16
N ARG A 747 -7.34 30.14 -35.25
CA ARG A 747 -7.07 28.77 -35.70
C ARG A 747 -5.78 28.19 -35.14
N TYR A 748 -5.06 28.94 -34.30
CA TYR A 748 -3.74 28.59 -33.78
C TYR A 748 -2.67 28.40 -34.87
N ASP A 749 -2.83 29.03 -36.03
CA ASP A 749 -1.80 29.09 -37.06
C ASP A 749 -0.84 30.25 -36.76
N PHE A 750 0.06 30.00 -35.82
CA PHE A 750 0.98 30.99 -35.30
C PHE A 750 1.98 31.48 -36.34
N LYS A 751 2.29 30.68 -37.38
CA LYS A 751 3.22 31.09 -38.44
C LYS A 751 2.56 32.07 -39.39
N THR A 752 1.35 31.76 -39.85
CA THR A 752 0.58 32.68 -40.69
C THR A 752 0.21 33.96 -39.93
N ALA A 753 -0.11 33.86 -38.63
CA ALA A 753 -0.36 35.03 -37.78
C ALA A 753 0.88 35.93 -37.65
N GLU A 754 2.07 35.36 -37.41
CA GLU A 754 3.34 36.11 -37.35
C GLU A 754 3.58 36.89 -38.66
N ASP A 755 3.44 36.24 -39.81
CA ASP A 755 3.73 36.84 -41.11
C ASP A 755 2.72 37.95 -41.46
N LEU A 756 1.44 37.77 -41.13
CA LEU A 756 0.40 38.78 -41.36
C LEU A 756 0.55 39.98 -40.40
N TYR A 757 0.86 39.75 -39.12
CA TYR A 757 1.16 40.83 -38.19
C TYR A 757 2.47 41.55 -38.52
N ARG A 758 3.46 40.86 -39.11
CA ARG A 758 4.70 41.49 -39.60
C ARG A 758 4.45 42.38 -40.81
N ARG A 759 3.56 41.97 -41.73
CA ARG A 759 3.09 42.82 -42.83
C ARG A 759 2.38 44.07 -42.31
N LEU A 760 1.47 43.92 -41.34
CA LEU A 760 0.78 45.04 -40.71
C LEU A 760 1.75 45.96 -39.95
N HIS A 761 2.71 45.42 -39.23
CA HIS A 761 3.73 46.23 -38.54
C HIS A 761 4.58 47.06 -39.52
N THR A 762 4.94 46.47 -40.66
CA THR A 762 5.72 47.16 -41.70
C THR A 762 4.92 48.27 -42.38
N GLN A 763 3.63 47.99 -42.66
CA GLN A 763 2.72 48.94 -43.30
C GLN A 763 2.40 50.15 -42.41
N TYR A 764 2.41 49.97 -41.09
CA TYR A 764 2.04 51.01 -40.11
C TYR A 764 3.18 51.40 -39.18
N ARG A 765 4.43 51.30 -39.65
CA ARG A 765 5.65 51.54 -38.86
C ARG A 765 5.66 52.90 -38.16
N ASP A 766 5.11 53.93 -38.79
CA ASP A 766 5.12 55.31 -38.29
C ASP A 766 3.86 55.68 -37.48
N HIS A 767 2.94 54.72 -37.26
CA HIS A 767 1.68 54.97 -36.57
C HIS A 767 1.84 54.78 -35.05
N GLU A 768 1.81 55.88 -34.28
CA GLU A 768 2.11 55.93 -32.83
C GLU A 768 1.46 54.83 -31.98
N LEU A 769 0.18 54.51 -32.22
CA LEU A 769 -0.56 53.54 -31.42
C LEU A 769 -0.54 52.10 -31.96
N MET A 770 -0.35 51.91 -33.27
CA MET A 770 -0.51 50.61 -33.93
C MET A 770 0.83 49.90 -34.14
N ALA A 771 1.89 50.67 -34.42
CA ALA A 771 3.24 50.12 -34.57
C ALA A 771 3.68 49.32 -33.34
N PRO A 772 3.51 49.80 -32.08
CA PRO A 772 3.91 49.06 -30.89
C PRO A 772 3.08 47.79 -30.66
N ARG A 773 1.77 47.84 -30.98
CA ARG A 773 0.86 46.70 -30.82
C ARG A 773 1.18 45.56 -31.79
N PHE A 774 1.40 45.87 -33.06
CA PHE A 774 1.80 44.85 -34.03
C PHE A 774 3.22 44.35 -33.77
N ALA A 775 4.15 45.22 -33.33
CA ALA A 775 5.48 44.79 -32.90
C ALA A 775 5.42 43.77 -31.75
N SER A 776 4.59 44.04 -30.74
CA SER A 776 4.37 43.12 -29.61
C SER A 776 3.79 41.78 -30.05
N ARG A 777 2.81 41.78 -30.97
CA ARG A 777 2.24 40.54 -31.54
C ARG A 777 3.25 39.75 -32.37
N VAL A 778 4.05 40.43 -33.19
CA VAL A 778 5.13 39.79 -33.96
C VAL A 778 6.16 39.16 -33.02
N ALA A 779 6.59 39.86 -31.98
CA ALA A 779 7.53 39.33 -30.99
C ALA A 779 6.98 38.08 -30.27
N MET A 780 5.70 38.13 -29.86
CA MET A 780 5.00 37.01 -29.24
C MET A 780 4.97 35.76 -30.14
N TYR A 781 4.48 35.89 -31.39
CA TYR A 781 4.40 34.73 -32.29
C TYR A 781 5.76 34.24 -32.76
N THR A 782 6.75 35.13 -32.90
CA THR A 782 8.13 34.73 -33.23
C THR A 782 8.71 33.81 -32.14
N LYS A 783 8.51 34.16 -30.86
CA LYS A 783 8.90 33.31 -29.73
C LYS A 783 8.16 31.97 -29.72
N ILE A 784 6.83 32.00 -29.89
CA ILE A 784 6.00 30.78 -29.96
C ILE A 784 6.50 29.84 -31.06
N ASN A 785 6.70 30.36 -32.27
CA ASN A 785 7.18 29.57 -33.41
C ASN A 785 8.60 29.03 -33.17
N GLN A 786 9.47 29.79 -32.48
CA GLN A 786 10.81 29.32 -32.13
C GLN A 786 10.77 28.10 -31.20
N HIS A 787 10.01 28.15 -30.11
CA HIS A 787 9.88 27.02 -29.19
C HIS A 787 9.17 25.81 -29.84
N LEU A 788 8.14 26.05 -30.66
CA LEU A 788 7.47 24.97 -31.41
C LEU A 788 8.45 24.27 -32.37
N ASN A 789 9.29 25.02 -33.09
CA ASN A 789 10.30 24.46 -33.97
C ASN A 789 11.37 23.66 -33.21
N ASN A 790 11.81 24.15 -32.04
CA ASN A 790 12.75 23.43 -31.18
C ASN A 790 12.14 22.12 -30.66
N LEU A 791 10.87 22.16 -30.24
CA LEU A 791 10.15 20.98 -29.77
C LEU A 791 9.99 19.94 -30.88
N ILE A 792 9.63 20.36 -32.10
CA ILE A 792 9.53 19.48 -33.27
C ILE A 792 10.91 18.85 -33.56
N ALA A 793 11.98 19.65 -33.60
CA ALA A 793 13.33 19.16 -33.85
C ALA A 793 13.83 18.19 -32.77
N ALA A 794 13.49 18.43 -31.50
CA ALA A 794 13.81 17.51 -30.39
C ALA A 794 13.02 16.20 -30.49
N SER A 795 11.75 16.28 -30.87
CA SER A 795 10.88 15.11 -31.07
C SER A 795 11.35 14.24 -32.24
N GLU A 796 11.79 14.85 -33.35
CA GLU A 796 12.36 14.15 -34.50
C GLU A 796 13.67 13.43 -34.16
N ARG A 797 14.45 13.95 -33.21
CA ARG A 797 15.70 13.34 -32.71
C ARG A 797 15.47 12.32 -31.60
N VAL A 798 14.22 12.13 -31.14
CA VAL A 798 13.85 11.29 -29.98
C VAL A 798 14.55 11.75 -28.70
N ASP A 799 14.84 13.05 -28.58
CA ASP A 799 15.37 13.67 -27.37
C ASP A 799 14.19 14.05 -26.44
N LEU A 800 13.80 13.10 -25.61
CA LEU A 800 12.61 13.18 -24.75
C LEU A 800 12.70 14.34 -23.74
N GLU A 801 13.90 14.61 -23.23
CA GLU A 801 14.14 15.67 -22.26
C GLU A 801 14.09 17.05 -22.91
N ALA A 802 14.73 17.23 -24.06
CA ALA A 802 14.71 18.50 -24.78
C ALA A 802 13.28 18.87 -25.23
N ALA A 803 12.50 17.91 -25.75
CA ALA A 803 11.13 18.15 -26.18
C ALA A 803 10.21 18.61 -25.03
N ARG A 804 10.36 18.01 -23.84
CA ARG A 804 9.59 18.37 -22.64
C ARG A 804 9.99 19.73 -22.07
N ARG A 805 11.28 20.04 -22.09
CA ARG A 805 11.79 21.33 -21.63
C ARG A 805 11.16 22.47 -22.42
N GLU A 806 11.16 22.36 -23.75
CA GLU A 806 10.54 23.35 -24.64
C GLU A 806 9.02 23.46 -24.43
N TYR A 807 8.33 22.33 -24.22
CA TYR A 807 6.91 22.33 -23.86
C TYR A 807 6.62 23.06 -22.54
N ARG A 808 7.38 22.79 -21.48
CA ARG A 808 7.21 23.47 -20.18
C ARG A 808 7.48 24.95 -20.29
N THR A 809 8.50 25.36 -21.06
CA THR A 809 8.77 26.77 -21.34
C THR A 809 7.61 27.44 -22.08
N LEU A 810 7.05 26.80 -23.12
CA LEU A 810 5.86 27.28 -23.83
C LEU A 810 4.65 27.43 -22.90
N ALA A 811 4.37 26.42 -22.08
CA ALA A 811 3.24 26.41 -21.15
C ALA A 811 3.38 27.47 -20.05
N ALA A 812 4.61 27.72 -19.58
CA ALA A 812 4.89 28.73 -18.56
C ALA A 812 4.81 30.17 -19.11
N GLU A 813 5.38 30.43 -20.29
CA GLU A 813 5.39 31.78 -20.89
C GLU A 813 4.03 32.19 -21.48
N PHE A 814 3.23 31.24 -21.99
CA PHE A 814 1.99 31.54 -22.71
C PHE A 814 0.77 30.79 -22.13
N LYS A 815 0.42 31.09 -20.87
CA LYS A 815 -0.63 30.38 -20.09
C LYS A 815 -2.04 30.41 -20.70
N ASP A 816 -2.35 31.43 -21.50
CA ASP A 816 -3.69 31.63 -22.07
C ASP A 816 -4.02 30.66 -23.23
N LEU A 817 -3.02 29.91 -23.71
CA LEU A 817 -3.18 28.97 -24.83
C LEU A 817 -3.25 27.52 -24.33
N PRO A 818 -4.13 26.68 -24.91
CA PRO A 818 -4.38 25.32 -24.43
C PRO A 818 -3.30 24.32 -24.92
N TRP A 819 -2.02 24.58 -24.61
CA TRP A 819 -0.87 23.80 -25.07
C TRP A 819 -0.99 22.30 -24.82
N ALA A 820 -1.48 21.93 -23.63
CA ALA A 820 -1.66 20.53 -23.22
C ALA A 820 -2.64 19.73 -24.11
N LYS A 821 -3.47 20.40 -24.92
CA LYS A 821 -4.39 19.79 -25.90
C LYS A 821 -3.87 19.85 -27.34
N MET A 822 -2.89 20.70 -27.59
CA MET A 822 -2.37 21.02 -28.93
C MET A 822 -1.04 20.32 -29.25
N ILE A 823 -0.20 20.09 -28.23
CA ILE A 823 1.14 19.53 -28.41
C ILE A 823 1.13 18.04 -28.09
N GLU A 824 1.80 17.24 -28.91
CA GLU A 824 2.08 15.84 -28.65
C GLU A 824 3.53 15.67 -28.22
N LEU A 825 3.76 14.93 -27.13
CA LEU A 825 5.08 14.65 -26.60
C LEU A 825 5.46 13.18 -26.86
N PRO A 826 6.73 12.90 -27.21
CA PRO A 826 7.20 11.53 -27.35
C PRO A 826 7.28 10.84 -25.97
N VAL A 827 6.83 9.58 -25.93
CA VAL A 827 6.91 8.67 -24.79
C VAL A 827 7.47 7.34 -25.28
N ARG A 828 8.60 6.91 -24.72
CA ARG A 828 9.25 5.64 -25.12
C ARG A 828 8.65 4.48 -24.35
N VAL A 829 8.18 3.44 -25.02
CA VAL A 829 7.62 2.23 -24.40
C VAL A 829 8.55 1.06 -24.67
N GLU A 830 9.08 0.47 -23.60
CA GLU A 830 9.99 -0.67 -23.62
C GLU A 830 9.41 -1.80 -22.77
N SER A 831 9.74 -3.04 -23.10
CA SER A 831 9.33 -4.19 -22.28
C SER A 831 10.39 -5.26 -22.19
N ARG A 832 10.29 -6.11 -21.17
CA ARG A 832 11.07 -7.34 -21.04
C ARG A 832 10.11 -8.53 -20.92
N PRO A 833 10.08 -9.47 -21.91
CA PRO A 833 10.86 -9.48 -23.15
C PRO A 833 10.45 -8.37 -24.13
N ASN A 834 11.28 -8.12 -25.16
CA ASN A 834 10.97 -7.18 -26.25
C ASN A 834 9.92 -7.76 -27.21
N GLY A 835 9.33 -6.93 -28.07
CA GLY A 835 8.38 -7.37 -29.09
C GLY A 835 6.94 -7.55 -28.58
N VAL A 836 6.62 -7.05 -27.39
CA VAL A 836 5.30 -7.13 -26.78
C VAL A 836 4.33 -6.22 -27.53
N GLN A 837 3.13 -6.73 -27.84
CA GLN A 837 2.10 -5.97 -28.53
C GLN A 837 1.57 -4.86 -27.61
N VAL A 838 1.64 -3.62 -28.07
CA VAL A 838 1.18 -2.43 -27.34
C VAL A 838 -0.12 -1.94 -27.94
N ARG A 839 -1.12 -1.73 -27.08
CA ARG A 839 -2.38 -1.07 -27.40
C ARG A 839 -2.49 0.25 -26.64
N LEU A 840 -2.77 1.33 -27.35
CA LEU A 840 -3.04 2.64 -26.79
C LEU A 840 -4.55 2.89 -26.83
N ASN A 841 -5.19 3.06 -25.67
CA ASN A 841 -6.63 3.29 -25.55
C ASN A 841 -7.47 2.23 -26.32
N GLY A 842 -7.02 0.98 -26.31
CA GLY A 842 -7.66 -0.13 -27.00
C GLY A 842 -7.30 -0.30 -28.48
N LYS A 843 -6.53 0.61 -29.09
CA LYS A 843 -6.05 0.49 -30.48
C LYS A 843 -4.64 -0.07 -30.54
N ASP A 844 -4.38 -1.04 -31.41
CA ASP A 844 -3.04 -1.57 -31.65
C ASP A 844 -2.14 -0.48 -32.26
N VAL A 845 -1.02 -0.19 -31.59
CA VAL A 845 -0.07 0.87 -31.99
C VAL A 845 1.30 0.33 -32.40
N GLY A 846 1.65 -0.89 -32.02
CA GLY A 846 2.90 -1.52 -32.44
C GLY A 846 3.43 -2.54 -31.44
N ARG A 847 4.74 -2.78 -31.50
CA ARG A 847 5.46 -3.68 -30.59
C ARG A 847 6.65 -2.99 -29.97
N THR A 848 6.97 -3.33 -28.72
CA THR A 848 8.12 -2.75 -28.01
C THR A 848 9.46 -3.18 -28.62
N PRO A 849 10.51 -2.34 -28.54
CA PRO A 849 10.47 -0.94 -28.13
C PRO A 849 9.81 -0.05 -29.20
N LEU A 850 8.97 0.91 -28.78
CA LEU A 850 8.39 1.91 -29.68
C LEU A 850 8.26 3.28 -29.01
N THR A 851 8.19 4.35 -29.81
CA THR A 851 7.89 5.70 -29.33
C THR A 851 6.45 6.05 -29.68
N LEU A 852 5.67 6.46 -28.69
CA LEU A 852 4.30 6.95 -28.83
C LEU A 852 4.29 8.47 -28.72
N HIS A 853 3.36 9.12 -29.42
CA HIS A 853 3.12 10.55 -29.31
C HIS A 853 1.82 10.76 -28.55
N CYS A 854 1.92 11.32 -27.34
CA CYS A 854 0.80 11.46 -26.41
C CYS A 854 0.61 12.92 -26.02
N LYS A 855 -0.65 13.37 -25.93
CA LYS A 855 -0.95 14.72 -25.45
C LYS A 855 -0.82 14.81 -23.93
N PRO A 856 -0.23 15.89 -23.38
CA PRO A 856 -0.06 16.08 -21.94
C PRO A 856 -1.35 15.98 -21.13
N ALA A 857 -2.46 16.55 -21.63
CA ALA A 857 -3.76 16.53 -20.94
C ALA A 857 -4.53 15.22 -21.09
N GLU A 858 -4.08 14.28 -21.91
CA GLU A 858 -4.80 13.02 -22.17
C GLU A 858 -4.21 11.87 -21.36
N GLN A 859 -5.08 11.20 -20.61
CA GLN A 859 -4.75 9.93 -19.97
C GLN A 859 -4.81 8.82 -21.00
N ASN A 860 -3.67 8.19 -21.24
CA ASN A 860 -3.49 7.16 -22.24
C ASN A 860 -3.30 5.81 -21.58
N ARG A 861 -4.26 4.91 -21.77
CA ARG A 861 -4.18 3.53 -21.26
C ARG A 861 -3.34 2.69 -22.21
N LEU A 862 -2.13 2.36 -21.81
CA LEU A 862 -1.30 1.36 -22.47
C LEU A 862 -1.68 -0.03 -21.96
N ALA A 863 -2.03 -0.93 -22.86
CA ALA A 863 -2.16 -2.34 -22.58
C ALA A 863 -1.10 -3.10 -23.37
N LEU A 864 -0.23 -3.81 -22.66
CA LEU A 864 0.84 -4.61 -23.20
C LEU A 864 0.45 -6.07 -23.10
N SER A 865 0.43 -6.76 -24.24
CA SER A 865 -0.02 -8.13 -24.31
C SER A 865 0.96 -8.98 -25.11
N MET A 866 1.28 -10.15 -24.58
CA MET A 866 2.09 -11.15 -25.25
C MET A 866 1.54 -12.53 -24.87
N PRO A 867 1.38 -13.47 -25.82
CA PRO A 867 0.89 -14.80 -25.50
C PRO A 867 1.75 -15.49 -24.43
N GLY A 868 1.10 -16.07 -23.41
CA GLY A 868 1.77 -16.71 -22.28
C GLY A 868 2.13 -15.77 -21.13
N PHE A 869 1.94 -14.46 -21.29
CA PHE A 869 2.19 -13.46 -20.27
C PHE A 869 0.89 -12.78 -19.84
N ARG A 870 0.83 -12.35 -18.58
CA ARG A 870 -0.22 -11.50 -18.05
C ARG A 870 -0.27 -10.21 -18.86
N THR A 871 -1.47 -9.75 -19.20
CA THR A 871 -1.63 -8.46 -19.86
C THR A 871 -1.38 -7.36 -18.84
N GLU A 872 -0.32 -6.59 -19.05
CA GLU A 872 0.02 -5.46 -18.20
C GLU A 872 -0.69 -4.21 -18.71
N THR A 873 -1.29 -3.44 -17.79
CA THR A 873 -1.93 -2.17 -18.13
C THR A 873 -1.27 -1.05 -17.35
N ARG A 874 -0.85 0.02 -18.04
CA ARG A 874 -0.34 1.24 -17.41
C ARG A 874 -1.09 2.46 -17.94
N LEU A 875 -1.40 3.38 -17.04
CA LEU A 875 -1.89 4.70 -17.40
C LEU A 875 -0.69 5.61 -17.62
N VAL A 876 -0.66 6.26 -18.77
CA VAL A 876 0.41 7.17 -19.17
C VAL A 876 -0.17 8.55 -19.37
N THR A 877 0.39 9.52 -18.66
CA THR A 877 0.15 10.94 -18.90
C THR A 877 1.31 11.52 -19.69
N GLY A 878 1.01 12.36 -20.69
CA GLY A 878 2.05 12.89 -21.58
C GLY A 878 3.09 13.78 -20.90
N ASP A 879 2.78 14.37 -19.73
CA ASP A 879 3.67 15.31 -19.03
C ASP A 879 4.58 14.64 -17.97
N GLY A 880 4.16 13.51 -17.38
CA GLY A 880 4.84 12.89 -16.23
C GLY A 880 5.86 11.80 -16.58
N ILE A 881 5.68 11.07 -17.69
CA ILE A 881 6.44 9.83 -17.93
C ILE A 881 7.25 9.90 -19.24
N GLN A 882 8.58 9.96 -19.15
CA GLN A 882 9.47 9.97 -20.33
C GLN A 882 9.54 8.60 -21.01
N ALA A 883 9.66 7.53 -20.21
CA ALA A 883 9.68 6.16 -20.70
C ALA A 883 8.84 5.25 -19.80
N VAL A 884 8.11 4.33 -20.43
CA VAL A 884 7.33 3.28 -19.79
C VAL A 884 8.10 1.99 -20.00
N ARG A 885 8.66 1.42 -18.93
CA ARG A 885 9.38 0.14 -18.98
C ARG A 885 8.58 -0.91 -18.22
N ILE A 886 8.25 -2.01 -18.89
CA ILE A 886 7.37 -3.04 -18.31
C ILE A 886 8.02 -4.42 -18.42
N ALA A 887 8.25 -5.06 -17.27
CA ALA A 887 8.56 -6.49 -17.24
C ALA A 887 7.24 -7.28 -17.30
N MET A 888 7.11 -8.15 -18.30
CA MET A 888 5.93 -9.00 -18.46
C MET A 888 5.98 -10.16 -17.47
N THR A 889 4.88 -10.43 -16.77
CA THR A 889 4.76 -11.57 -15.87
C THR A 889 4.33 -12.81 -16.63
N LEU A 890 5.10 -13.91 -16.59
CA LEU A 890 4.71 -15.17 -17.22
C LEU A 890 3.58 -15.84 -16.42
N GLU A 891 2.46 -16.16 -17.05
CA GLU A 891 1.36 -16.86 -16.39
C GLU A 891 1.49 -18.38 -16.56
N PRO A 892 1.17 -19.18 -15.52
CA PRO A 892 1.09 -20.63 -15.68
C PRO A 892 -0.01 -20.94 -16.69
N ALA A 893 0.30 -21.79 -17.67
CA ALA A 893 -0.67 -22.24 -18.65
C ALA A 893 -1.78 -23.08 -18.00
N TRP A 894 -1.42 -23.82 -16.95
CA TRP A 894 -2.31 -24.55 -16.06
C TRP A 894 -1.52 -25.03 -14.82
N THR A 895 -2.24 -25.55 -13.84
CA THR A 895 -1.69 -26.01 -12.56
C THR A 895 -2.06 -27.47 -12.29
N MET A 896 -1.11 -28.26 -11.81
CA MET A 896 -1.35 -29.61 -11.31
C MET A 896 -1.50 -29.56 -9.79
N ALA A 897 -2.71 -29.79 -9.28
CA ALA A 897 -2.97 -29.81 -7.84
C ALA A 897 -2.68 -31.20 -7.25
N THR A 898 -1.79 -31.28 -6.27
CA THR A 898 -1.39 -32.54 -5.62
C THR A 898 -1.93 -32.63 -4.18
N PRO A 899 -2.15 -33.84 -3.63
CA PRO A 899 -2.54 -34.01 -2.22
C PRO A 899 -1.53 -33.47 -1.20
N GLY A 900 -0.24 -33.53 -1.51
CA GLY A 900 0.87 -33.02 -0.69
C GLY A 900 1.96 -32.34 -1.51
N SER A 901 2.98 -31.82 -0.82
CA SER A 901 4.18 -31.25 -1.48
C SER A 901 4.92 -32.35 -2.26
N VAL A 902 5.46 -31.94 -3.42
CA VAL A 902 6.24 -32.78 -4.32
C VAL A 902 7.70 -32.34 -4.18
N ASP A 903 8.49 -33.11 -3.43
CA ASP A 903 9.91 -32.85 -3.18
C ASP A 903 10.84 -33.74 -4.03
N ARG A 904 10.27 -34.69 -4.78
CA ARG A 904 10.99 -35.50 -5.77
C ARG A 904 10.70 -35.00 -7.18
N ALA A 905 11.75 -34.96 -8.00
CA ALA A 905 11.62 -34.55 -9.39
C ALA A 905 10.63 -35.45 -10.17
N PRO A 906 9.68 -34.88 -10.92
CA PRO A 906 8.72 -35.63 -11.75
C PRO A 906 9.39 -36.55 -12.77
N VAL A 907 8.66 -37.58 -13.20
CA VAL A 907 9.10 -38.52 -14.25
C VAL A 907 8.19 -38.38 -15.45
N VAL A 908 8.77 -38.16 -16.62
CA VAL A 908 8.03 -37.85 -17.84
C VAL A 908 8.24 -38.97 -18.85
N ALA A 909 7.14 -39.50 -19.39
CA ALA A 909 7.15 -40.54 -20.39
C ALA A 909 6.14 -40.23 -21.50
N GLY A 910 6.65 -39.64 -22.59
CA GLY A 910 5.80 -39.09 -23.64
C GLY A 910 4.97 -37.94 -23.07
N ASP A 911 3.66 -38.08 -23.16
CA ASP A 911 2.67 -37.09 -22.73
C ASP A 911 2.23 -37.25 -21.26
N ARG A 912 2.82 -38.21 -20.55
CA ARG A 912 2.47 -38.53 -19.16
C ARG A 912 3.52 -38.06 -18.18
N VAL A 913 3.06 -37.47 -17.08
CA VAL A 913 3.88 -37.07 -15.94
C VAL A 913 3.48 -37.91 -14.75
N PHE A 914 4.46 -38.59 -14.15
CA PHE A 914 4.31 -39.36 -12.93
C PHE A 914 4.92 -38.61 -11.76
N LEU A 915 4.17 -38.50 -10.67
CA LEU A 915 4.51 -37.73 -9.49
C LEU A 915 4.37 -38.58 -8.23
N VAL A 916 5.18 -38.26 -7.23
CA VAL A 916 5.02 -38.73 -5.85
C VAL A 916 4.98 -37.53 -4.93
N ASP A 917 4.06 -37.55 -3.98
CA ASP A 917 3.97 -36.52 -2.95
C ASP A 917 4.23 -37.10 -1.56
N ARG A 918 4.46 -36.20 -0.60
CA ARG A 918 4.76 -36.55 0.81
C ARG A 918 3.60 -37.18 1.57
N THR A 919 2.40 -37.27 0.99
CA THR A 919 1.28 -38.04 1.58
C THR A 919 1.34 -39.52 1.23
N GLY A 920 2.37 -39.96 0.50
CA GLY A 920 2.50 -41.33 0.02
C GLY A 920 1.59 -41.60 -1.19
N THR A 921 1.23 -40.57 -1.96
CA THR A 921 0.40 -40.73 -3.15
C THR A 921 1.26 -40.72 -4.41
N VAL A 922 1.00 -41.68 -5.31
CA VAL A 922 1.53 -41.70 -6.68
C VAL A 922 0.42 -41.23 -7.61
N SER A 923 0.70 -40.31 -8.52
CA SER A 923 -0.27 -39.86 -9.53
C SER A 923 0.32 -39.82 -10.94
N ALA A 924 -0.53 -40.00 -11.94
CA ALA A 924 -0.18 -39.81 -13.34
C ALA A 924 -1.07 -38.74 -13.95
N TRP A 925 -0.49 -37.90 -14.78
CA TRP A 925 -1.14 -36.75 -15.42
C TRP A 925 -0.88 -36.75 -16.91
N SER A 926 -1.88 -36.33 -17.69
CA SER A 926 -1.75 -36.03 -19.11
C SER A 926 -1.40 -34.57 -19.26
N ILE A 927 -0.30 -34.27 -19.96
CA ILE A 927 0.12 -32.90 -20.26
C ILE A 927 -0.77 -32.30 -21.34
N ARG A 928 -1.03 -33.06 -22.41
CA ARG A 928 -1.91 -32.66 -23.52
C ARG A 928 -3.33 -32.37 -23.05
N ASP A 929 -3.90 -33.24 -22.23
CA ASP A 929 -5.29 -33.12 -21.77
C ASP A 929 -5.40 -32.26 -20.48
N ARG A 930 -4.26 -31.91 -19.87
CA ARG A 930 -4.15 -31.11 -18.65
C ARG A 930 -4.98 -31.67 -17.49
N SER A 931 -4.97 -33.00 -17.35
CA SER A 931 -5.83 -33.72 -16.41
C SER A 931 -5.10 -34.85 -15.70
N GLU A 932 -5.50 -35.13 -14.46
CA GLU A 932 -5.08 -36.32 -13.74
C GLU A 932 -5.69 -37.57 -14.42
N LEU A 933 -4.83 -38.52 -14.82
CA LEU A 933 -5.23 -39.79 -15.42
C LEU A 933 -5.65 -40.79 -14.34
N TRP A 934 -4.84 -40.90 -13.29
CA TRP A 934 -5.10 -41.78 -12.15
C TRP A 934 -4.30 -41.36 -10.93
N ARG A 935 -4.73 -41.87 -9.77
CA ARG A 935 -4.08 -41.68 -8.48
C ARG A 935 -4.11 -42.96 -7.67
N HIS A 936 -2.97 -43.27 -7.03
CA HIS A 936 -2.78 -44.44 -6.20
C HIS A 936 -2.23 -44.03 -4.83
N ARG A 937 -3.00 -44.26 -3.77
CA ARG A 937 -2.51 -44.10 -2.39
C ARG A 937 -1.76 -45.36 -1.98
N THR A 938 -0.46 -45.23 -1.71
CA THR A 938 0.39 -46.39 -1.39
C THR A 938 0.21 -46.90 0.04
N GLY A 939 -0.40 -46.09 0.91
CA GLY A 939 -0.48 -46.33 2.35
C GLY A 939 0.85 -46.10 3.09
N ASP A 940 1.87 -45.55 2.41
CA ASP A 940 3.13 -45.20 3.02
C ASP A 940 2.93 -44.11 4.07
N LEU A 941 3.36 -44.41 5.31
CA LEU A 941 3.33 -43.48 6.43
C LEU A 941 4.64 -42.71 6.59
N SER A 942 5.70 -43.13 5.89
CA SER A 942 7.00 -42.46 5.98
C SER A 942 7.00 -41.12 5.25
N GLY A 943 6.20 -40.99 4.19
CA GLY A 943 6.20 -39.82 3.30
C GLY A 943 7.47 -39.74 2.44
N PHE A 944 8.29 -40.80 2.42
CA PHE A 944 9.57 -40.88 1.72
C PHE A 944 9.53 -41.93 0.62
N LEU A 945 8.64 -41.73 -0.35
CA LEU A 945 8.66 -42.50 -1.59
C LEU A 945 9.90 -42.14 -2.42
N THR A 946 10.46 -43.14 -3.12
CA THR A 946 11.54 -42.89 -4.09
C THR A 946 11.00 -42.17 -5.31
N ARG A 947 11.88 -41.56 -6.12
CA ARG A 947 11.49 -41.07 -7.44
C ARG A 947 10.92 -42.24 -8.25
N PRO A 948 9.79 -42.07 -8.97
CA PRO A 948 9.22 -43.14 -9.79
C PRO A 948 10.19 -43.59 -10.88
N VAL A 949 10.22 -44.88 -11.18
CA VAL A 949 11.03 -45.43 -12.27
C VAL A 949 10.12 -46.18 -13.22
N LEU A 950 10.03 -45.71 -14.47
CA LEU A 950 9.28 -46.42 -15.49
C LEU A 950 10.12 -47.59 -16.03
N HIS A 951 9.65 -48.81 -15.79
CA HIS A 951 10.21 -50.04 -16.32
C HIS A 951 9.42 -50.48 -17.57
N GLY A 952 10.13 -50.57 -18.69
CA GLY A 952 9.49 -50.82 -19.99
C GLY A 952 8.56 -49.67 -20.38
N LYS A 953 7.32 -49.99 -20.80
CA LYS A 953 6.27 -49.00 -21.11
C LYS A 953 5.06 -49.07 -20.17
N THR A 954 5.00 -50.08 -19.31
CA THR A 954 3.77 -50.49 -18.62
C THR A 954 3.89 -50.50 -17.11
N GLN A 955 5.10 -50.49 -16.52
CA GLN A 955 5.26 -50.60 -15.07
C GLN A 955 5.97 -49.40 -14.47
N LEU A 956 5.34 -48.75 -13.50
CA LEU A 956 5.91 -47.68 -12.69
C LEU A 956 6.34 -48.25 -11.34
N LEU A 957 7.64 -48.25 -11.08
CA LEU A 957 8.25 -48.77 -9.86
C LEU A 957 8.46 -47.64 -8.86
N VAL A 958 7.99 -47.85 -7.62
CA VAL A 958 8.15 -46.90 -6.51
C VAL A 958 8.55 -47.66 -5.26
N GLY A 959 9.71 -47.31 -4.71
CA GLY A 959 10.19 -47.81 -3.43
C GLY A 959 9.75 -46.91 -2.28
N SER A 960 9.79 -47.43 -1.06
CA SER A 960 9.49 -46.69 0.16
C SER A 960 10.47 -47.05 1.29
N LEU A 961 10.68 -46.08 2.18
CA LEU A 961 11.38 -46.28 3.42
C LEU A 961 10.65 -47.25 4.37
N ASP A 962 9.34 -47.44 4.21
CA ASP A 962 8.53 -48.41 4.96
C ASP A 962 8.91 -49.88 4.72
N GLY A 963 9.74 -50.16 3.71
CA GLY A 963 10.13 -51.52 3.36
C GLY A 963 9.51 -52.07 2.09
N SER A 964 8.75 -51.30 1.33
CA SER A 964 8.02 -51.84 0.18
C SER A 964 8.47 -51.26 -1.17
N LEU A 965 8.68 -52.17 -2.13
CA LEU A 965 8.82 -51.86 -3.56
C LEU A 965 7.53 -52.25 -4.26
N ARG A 966 6.87 -51.26 -4.89
CA ARG A 966 5.61 -51.46 -5.61
C ARG A 966 5.84 -51.30 -7.11
N ALA A 967 5.26 -52.19 -7.91
CA ALA A 967 5.08 -51.99 -9.34
C ALA A 967 3.62 -51.67 -9.61
N LEU A 968 3.37 -50.47 -10.12
CA LEU A 968 2.06 -50.03 -10.55
C LEU A 968 1.99 -50.14 -12.07
N ASP A 969 0.83 -50.49 -12.59
CA ASP A 969 0.54 -50.33 -14.02
C ASP A 969 0.56 -48.83 -14.37
N ALA A 970 1.36 -48.44 -15.35
CA ALA A 970 1.59 -47.04 -15.70
C ALA A 970 0.36 -46.37 -16.34
N ASP A 971 -0.55 -47.17 -16.94
CA ASP A 971 -1.75 -46.68 -17.61
C ASP A 971 -2.92 -46.48 -16.62
N SER A 972 -3.05 -47.38 -15.63
CA SER A 972 -4.21 -47.42 -14.71
C SER A 972 -3.90 -47.12 -13.25
N GLY A 973 -2.62 -47.11 -12.84
CA GLY A 973 -2.21 -46.95 -11.45
C GLY A 973 -2.51 -48.15 -10.56
N ARG A 974 -2.96 -49.27 -11.13
CA ARG A 974 -3.27 -50.50 -10.38
C ARG A 974 -1.99 -51.18 -9.93
N LEU A 975 -1.96 -51.68 -8.70
CA LEU A 975 -0.84 -52.46 -8.18
C LEU A 975 -0.72 -53.78 -8.97
N ALA A 976 0.38 -53.95 -9.70
CA ALA A 976 0.70 -55.19 -10.41
C ALA A 976 1.33 -56.21 -9.46
N TRP A 977 2.32 -55.79 -8.68
CA TRP A 977 2.95 -56.59 -7.63
C TRP A 977 3.65 -55.72 -6.59
N LYS A 978 3.93 -56.30 -5.42
CA LYS A 978 4.60 -55.66 -4.29
C LYS A 978 5.63 -56.61 -3.68
N LEU A 979 6.79 -56.07 -3.32
CA LEU A 979 7.81 -56.76 -2.52
C LEU A 979 8.02 -56.02 -1.21
N ASP A 980 7.95 -56.75 -0.10
CA ASP A 980 8.16 -56.23 1.25
C ASP A 980 9.56 -56.59 1.79
N GLY A 981 10.00 -55.90 2.84
CA GLY A 981 11.31 -56.11 3.47
C GLY A 981 12.49 -55.46 2.72
N LEU A 982 12.22 -54.47 1.87
CA LEU A 982 13.18 -53.74 1.05
C LEU A 982 13.18 -52.23 1.36
N PRO A 983 13.53 -51.79 2.58
CA PRO A 983 13.48 -50.37 2.95
C PRO A 983 14.52 -49.58 2.16
N CYS A 984 14.07 -48.67 1.29
CA CYS A 984 14.92 -47.89 0.39
C CYS A 984 14.51 -46.41 0.32
N GLU A 985 15.49 -45.52 0.24
CA GLU A 985 15.29 -44.08 0.01
C GLU A 985 15.77 -43.65 -1.39
N SER A 986 16.53 -44.54 -2.02
CA SER A 986 17.21 -44.37 -3.30
C SER A 986 16.45 -45.09 -4.40
N SER A 987 16.33 -44.40 -5.53
CA SER A 987 15.60 -44.90 -6.70
C SER A 987 16.40 -46.03 -7.37
N PRO A 988 15.73 -47.07 -7.86
CA PRO A 988 16.40 -48.22 -8.46
C PRO A 988 16.93 -47.91 -9.87
N ALA A 989 18.00 -48.61 -10.27
CA ALA A 989 18.53 -48.59 -11.63
C ALA A 989 18.14 -49.87 -12.39
N TYR A 990 17.83 -49.76 -13.67
CA TYR A 990 17.66 -50.92 -14.53
C TYR A 990 18.91 -51.17 -15.38
N VAL A 991 19.62 -52.28 -15.12
CA VAL A 991 20.90 -52.62 -15.74
C VAL A 991 20.98 -54.14 -15.98
N ALA A 992 21.50 -54.55 -17.15
CA ALA A 992 21.65 -55.95 -17.53
C ALA A 992 20.40 -56.83 -17.30
N GLY A 993 19.22 -56.30 -17.61
CA GLY A 993 17.95 -57.02 -17.46
C GLY A 993 17.41 -57.10 -16.02
N ARG A 994 18.06 -56.44 -15.05
CA ARG A 994 17.70 -56.51 -13.63
C ARG A 994 17.48 -55.12 -13.05
N LEU A 995 16.56 -55.04 -12.11
CA LEU A 995 16.39 -53.87 -11.26
C LEU A 995 17.37 -53.97 -10.10
N VAL A 996 18.18 -52.93 -9.90
CA VAL A 996 19.23 -52.87 -8.89
C VAL A 996 18.89 -51.73 -7.94
N MET A 997 18.68 -52.05 -6.66
CA MET A 997 18.24 -51.08 -5.66
C MET A 997 19.09 -51.17 -4.41
N ALA A 998 19.32 -50.04 -3.74
CA ALA A 998 19.97 -50.04 -2.45
C ALA A 998 18.94 -50.05 -1.32
N VAL A 999 19.10 -50.97 -0.37
CA VAL A 999 18.22 -51.15 0.79
C VAL A 999 18.99 -51.02 2.10
N LYS A 1000 18.29 -50.67 3.18
CA LYS A 1000 18.86 -50.59 4.53
C LYS A 1000 18.96 -51.97 5.21
N PRO A 1001 20.00 -52.23 6.02
CA PRO A 1001 21.21 -51.42 6.20
C PRO A 1001 22.28 -51.78 5.15
N GLY A 1002 22.53 -50.90 4.17
CA GLY A 1002 23.67 -50.97 3.25
C GLY A 1002 23.76 -52.25 2.42
N LYS A 1003 22.72 -52.62 1.67
CA LYS A 1003 22.78 -53.75 0.73
C LYS A 1003 22.34 -53.31 -0.65
N LEU A 1004 22.95 -53.88 -1.68
CA LEU A 1004 22.45 -53.81 -3.05
C LEU A 1004 21.63 -55.07 -3.33
N VAL A 1005 20.35 -54.90 -3.66
CA VAL A 1005 19.41 -55.96 -3.97
C VAL A 1005 19.12 -55.94 -5.46
N PHE A 1006 19.12 -57.13 -6.06
CA PHE A 1006 18.88 -57.35 -7.47
C PHE A 1006 17.52 -58.02 -7.59
N VAL A 1007 16.61 -57.36 -8.27
CA VAL A 1007 15.23 -57.78 -8.45
C VAL A 1007 15.01 -58.09 -9.93
N ASN A 1008 14.46 -59.26 -10.21
CA ASN A 1008 13.86 -59.53 -11.51
C ASN A 1008 12.43 -58.97 -11.48
N ALA A 1009 12.17 -57.93 -12.26
CA ALA A 1009 10.87 -57.29 -12.37
C ALA A 1009 10.10 -57.95 -13.52
N GLY A 1010 9.21 -58.89 -13.19
CA GLY A 1010 8.29 -59.49 -14.16
C GLY A 1010 6.99 -58.67 -14.30
N GLU A 1011 6.15 -59.03 -15.26
CA GLU A 1011 4.88 -58.33 -15.50
C GLU A 1011 3.89 -58.43 -14.32
N ARG A 1012 3.90 -59.56 -13.61
CA ARG A 1012 2.95 -59.85 -12.50
C ARG A 1012 3.61 -60.23 -11.19
N GLU A 1013 4.93 -60.35 -11.17
CA GLU A 1013 5.69 -60.74 -9.98
C GLU A 1013 7.07 -60.09 -10.02
N GLY A 1014 7.51 -59.57 -8.88
CA GLY A 1014 8.90 -59.20 -8.64
C GLY A 1014 9.57 -60.26 -7.78
N LYS A 1015 10.83 -60.62 -8.08
CA LYS A 1015 11.59 -61.56 -7.25
C LYS A 1015 13.00 -61.08 -6.99
N VAL A 1016 13.42 -61.07 -5.72
CA VAL A 1016 14.81 -60.86 -5.34
C VAL A 1016 15.64 -62.06 -5.79
N VAL A 1017 16.62 -61.83 -6.66
CA VAL A 1017 17.47 -62.88 -7.25
C VAL A 1017 18.88 -62.89 -6.68
N HIS A 1018 19.38 -61.75 -6.21
CA HIS A 1018 20.71 -61.64 -5.62
C HIS A 1018 20.76 -60.48 -4.62
N GLN A 1019 21.70 -60.56 -3.68
CA GLN A 1019 21.99 -59.49 -2.72
C GLN A 1019 23.49 -59.40 -2.49
N MET A 1020 23.99 -58.18 -2.39
CA MET A 1020 25.39 -57.89 -2.13
C MET A 1020 25.49 -56.90 -0.98
N LYS A 1021 26.38 -57.16 -0.02
CA LYS A 1021 26.62 -56.23 1.09
C LYS A 1021 27.43 -55.02 0.59
N LEU A 1022 26.99 -53.84 1.00
CA LEU A 1022 27.73 -52.60 0.89
C LEU A 1022 28.30 -52.26 2.27
N GLY A 1023 29.46 -51.60 2.29
CA GLY A 1023 30.13 -51.25 3.55
C GLY A 1023 29.43 -50.13 4.34
N SER A 1024 28.45 -49.44 3.74
CA SER A 1024 27.72 -48.33 4.34
C SER A 1024 26.35 -48.13 3.66
N ARG A 1025 25.51 -47.28 4.24
CA ARG A 1025 24.19 -46.89 3.72
C ARG A 1025 24.34 -46.09 2.42
N VAL A 1026 23.34 -46.21 1.56
CA VAL A 1026 23.23 -45.48 0.28
C VAL A 1026 21.94 -44.68 0.30
N ARG A 1027 22.06 -43.35 0.27
CA ARG A 1027 20.92 -42.42 0.19
C ARG A 1027 20.65 -41.95 -1.24
N GLN A 1028 21.68 -41.87 -2.07
CA GLN A 1028 21.59 -41.40 -3.46
C GLN A 1028 21.08 -42.51 -4.39
N ASP A 1029 20.42 -42.13 -5.48
CA ASP A 1029 19.92 -43.02 -6.51
C ASP A 1029 21.07 -43.86 -7.10
N VAL A 1030 20.80 -45.13 -7.36
CA VAL A 1030 21.74 -46.01 -8.07
C VAL A 1030 21.82 -45.51 -9.52
N LEU A 1031 23.03 -45.19 -9.99
CA LEU A 1031 23.21 -44.67 -11.35
C LEU A 1031 23.71 -45.75 -12.29
N ARG A 1032 23.13 -45.85 -13.49
CA ARG A 1032 23.67 -46.67 -14.57
C ARG A 1032 24.85 -45.95 -15.22
N LEU A 1033 26.00 -46.63 -15.34
CA LEU A 1033 27.15 -46.13 -16.10
C LEU A 1033 27.15 -46.64 -17.55
N ASP A 1034 26.83 -47.92 -17.73
CA ASP A 1034 26.71 -48.59 -19.03
C ASP A 1034 25.72 -49.77 -18.95
N ASP A 1035 25.73 -50.69 -19.91
CA ASP A 1035 24.79 -51.82 -19.97
C ASP A 1035 24.95 -52.83 -18.83
N HIS A 1036 26.11 -52.82 -18.16
CA HIS A 1036 26.48 -53.83 -17.17
C HIS A 1036 26.95 -53.23 -15.84
N THR A 1037 27.20 -51.93 -15.78
CA THR A 1037 27.84 -51.29 -14.62
C THR A 1037 26.91 -50.26 -13.96
N VAL A 1038 26.83 -50.30 -12.63
CA VAL A 1038 26.20 -49.24 -11.83
C VAL A 1038 27.23 -48.48 -11.01
N LEU A 1039 26.97 -47.21 -10.73
CA LEU A 1039 27.69 -46.39 -9.77
C LEU A 1039 26.82 -46.20 -8.53
N VAL A 1040 27.40 -46.46 -7.37
CA VAL A 1040 26.78 -46.31 -6.06
C VAL A 1040 27.65 -45.40 -5.19
N THR A 1041 27.03 -44.40 -4.57
CA THR A 1041 27.66 -43.54 -3.57
C THR A 1041 27.09 -43.86 -2.19
N MET A 1042 27.99 -43.97 -1.21
CA MET A 1042 27.65 -44.35 0.16
C MET A 1042 27.85 -43.17 1.12
N ASP A 1043 27.14 -43.20 2.25
CA ASP A 1043 27.16 -42.14 3.28
C ASP A 1043 28.55 -41.94 3.91
N ASN A 1044 29.45 -42.93 3.77
CA ASN A 1044 30.85 -42.82 4.22
C ASN A 1044 31.77 -42.11 3.21
N GLY A 1045 31.21 -41.49 2.15
CA GLY A 1045 31.97 -40.76 1.14
C GLY A 1045 32.67 -41.63 0.09
N GLN A 1046 32.42 -42.95 0.10
CA GLN A 1046 32.99 -43.87 -0.87
C GLN A 1046 32.05 -44.08 -2.07
N ALA A 1047 32.63 -44.06 -3.28
CA ALA A 1047 31.95 -44.39 -4.53
C ALA A 1047 32.46 -45.74 -5.07
N ARG A 1048 31.55 -46.55 -5.63
CA ARG A 1048 31.85 -47.85 -6.24
C ARG A 1048 31.17 -47.99 -7.59
N ALA A 1049 31.93 -48.32 -8.63
CA ALA A 1049 31.38 -48.82 -9.88
C ALA A 1049 31.37 -50.35 -9.85
N ILE A 1050 30.20 -50.96 -10.06
CA ILE A 1050 29.98 -52.40 -9.87
C ILE A 1050 29.46 -53.00 -11.16
N ASP A 1051 30.19 -53.98 -11.69
CA ASP A 1051 29.74 -54.81 -12.82
C ASP A 1051 28.70 -55.80 -12.29
N ILE A 1052 27.45 -55.57 -12.67
CA ILE A 1052 26.25 -56.33 -12.28
C ILE A 1052 26.25 -57.75 -12.83
N THR A 1053 26.95 -58.00 -13.94
CA THR A 1053 27.05 -59.34 -14.53
C THR A 1053 28.04 -60.20 -13.77
N LYS A 1054 29.15 -59.60 -13.32
CA LYS A 1054 30.24 -60.29 -12.61
C LYS A 1054 30.09 -60.25 -11.09
N GLY A 1055 29.28 -59.34 -10.56
CA GLY A 1055 29.13 -59.11 -9.12
C GLY A 1055 30.42 -58.59 -8.46
N LYS A 1056 31.24 -57.84 -9.21
CA LYS A 1056 32.54 -57.31 -8.75
C LYS A 1056 32.67 -55.83 -9.09
N ASP A 1057 33.49 -55.13 -8.31
CA ASP A 1057 33.84 -53.75 -8.62
C ASP A 1057 34.62 -53.69 -9.94
N ARG A 1058 34.24 -52.75 -10.82
CA ARG A 1058 34.93 -52.48 -12.09
C ARG A 1058 36.30 -51.86 -11.86
N TRP A 1059 36.40 -50.99 -10.87
CA TRP A 1059 37.61 -50.36 -10.38
C TRP A 1059 37.60 -50.32 -8.86
N SER A 1060 38.77 -50.22 -8.23
CA SER A 1060 38.90 -50.21 -6.78
C SER A 1060 38.09 -49.07 -6.15
N PRO A 1061 37.28 -49.31 -5.09
CA PRO A 1061 36.45 -48.29 -4.46
C PRO A 1061 37.21 -46.99 -4.19
N VAL A 1062 36.60 -45.85 -4.52
CA VAL A 1062 37.26 -44.55 -4.47
C VAL A 1062 36.67 -43.71 -3.33
N GLN A 1063 37.53 -43.08 -2.53
CA GLN A 1063 37.12 -42.10 -1.54
C GLN A 1063 36.94 -40.74 -2.22
N VAL A 1064 35.71 -40.27 -2.31
CA VAL A 1064 35.39 -38.99 -2.96
C VAL A 1064 35.72 -37.82 -2.03
N GLY A 1065 35.31 -37.89 -0.77
CA GLY A 1065 35.54 -36.85 0.24
C GLY A 1065 35.08 -37.28 1.63
N ALA A 1066 35.25 -36.39 2.62
CA ALA A 1066 34.60 -36.48 3.92
C ALA A 1066 33.27 -35.71 3.83
N GLY A 1067 32.17 -36.26 4.38
CA GLY A 1067 30.84 -35.64 4.32
C GLY A 1067 29.85 -36.40 3.42
N VAL A 1068 28.61 -35.91 3.37
CA VAL A 1068 27.53 -36.52 2.58
C VAL A 1068 27.73 -36.17 1.11
N VAL A 1069 27.88 -37.20 0.28
CA VAL A 1069 27.99 -37.05 -1.17
C VAL A 1069 26.58 -36.86 -1.75
N SER A 1070 26.36 -35.74 -2.44
CA SER A 1070 25.14 -35.45 -3.19
C SER A 1070 25.03 -36.36 -4.42
N GLN A 1071 23.84 -36.43 -5.04
CA GLN A 1071 23.64 -37.25 -6.23
C GLN A 1071 24.67 -36.89 -7.33
N PRO A 1072 25.51 -37.84 -7.80
CA PRO A 1072 26.51 -37.53 -8.81
C PRO A 1072 25.91 -37.27 -10.19
N LEU A 1073 26.61 -36.45 -10.97
CA LEU A 1073 26.37 -36.25 -12.40
C LEU A 1073 27.26 -37.21 -13.19
N VAL A 1074 26.68 -37.98 -14.11
CA VAL A 1074 27.44 -38.79 -15.06
C VAL A 1074 27.19 -38.25 -16.47
N CYS A 1075 28.24 -37.79 -17.13
CA CYS A 1075 28.21 -37.24 -18.49
C CYS A 1075 29.52 -37.55 -19.21
N ASP A 1076 29.49 -37.96 -20.48
CA ASP A 1076 30.68 -38.18 -21.34
C ASP A 1076 31.83 -38.99 -20.71
N ASN A 1077 31.49 -40.09 -20.02
CA ASN A 1077 32.40 -40.95 -19.25
C ASN A 1077 33.10 -40.26 -18.07
N VAL A 1078 32.51 -39.19 -17.56
CA VAL A 1078 32.96 -38.46 -16.38
C VAL A 1078 31.85 -38.50 -15.33
N ALA A 1079 32.20 -38.91 -14.11
CA ALA A 1079 31.35 -38.80 -12.94
C ALA A 1079 31.81 -37.62 -12.09
N VAL A 1080 30.95 -36.61 -11.92
CA VAL A 1080 31.17 -35.45 -11.06
C VAL A 1080 30.42 -35.65 -9.75
N PHE A 1081 31.13 -35.52 -8.64
CA PHE A 1081 30.60 -35.65 -7.29
C PHE A 1081 30.74 -34.33 -6.55
N SER A 1082 29.70 -33.98 -5.83
CA SER A 1082 29.64 -32.85 -4.90
C SER A 1082 29.48 -33.36 -3.47
N THR A 1083 29.95 -32.58 -2.49
CA THR A 1083 29.71 -32.86 -1.07
C THR A 1083 29.18 -31.62 -0.35
N ASP A 1084 28.45 -31.84 0.73
CA ASP A 1084 28.08 -30.79 1.70
C ASP A 1084 29.29 -30.00 2.22
N ALA A 1085 30.46 -30.63 2.38
CA ALA A 1085 31.71 -29.95 2.73
C ALA A 1085 32.32 -29.05 1.62
N GLY A 1086 31.59 -28.81 0.52
CA GLY A 1086 32.01 -27.94 -0.57
C GLY A 1086 33.14 -28.49 -1.43
N LEU A 1087 33.20 -29.81 -1.57
CA LEU A 1087 34.11 -30.50 -2.46
C LEU A 1087 33.41 -30.81 -3.79
N LEU A 1088 34.05 -30.45 -4.91
CA LEU A 1088 33.63 -30.87 -6.25
C LEU A 1088 34.75 -31.66 -6.92
N THR A 1089 34.48 -32.90 -7.32
CA THR A 1089 35.50 -33.79 -7.91
C THR A 1089 34.97 -34.51 -9.14
N ALA A 1090 35.82 -34.74 -10.13
CA ALA A 1090 35.48 -35.56 -11.28
C ALA A 1090 36.36 -36.80 -11.39
N TYR A 1091 35.76 -37.89 -11.83
CA TYR A 1091 36.41 -39.17 -12.05
C TYR A 1091 36.04 -39.73 -13.41
N ALA A 1092 36.99 -40.39 -14.07
CA ALA A 1092 36.71 -41.16 -15.28
C ALA A 1092 35.92 -42.43 -14.89
N THR A 1093 34.78 -42.66 -15.53
CA THR A 1093 33.85 -43.76 -15.17
C THR A 1093 34.40 -45.15 -15.50
N ASP A 1094 35.30 -45.21 -16.48
CA ASP A 1094 35.92 -46.44 -16.99
C ASP A 1094 36.98 -47.02 -16.04
N THR A 1095 37.77 -46.14 -15.42
CA THR A 1095 38.98 -46.44 -14.65
C THR A 1095 38.89 -46.07 -13.18
N GLY A 1096 37.95 -45.19 -12.80
CA GLY A 1096 37.87 -44.63 -11.45
C GLY A 1096 38.99 -43.62 -11.16
N ARG A 1097 39.74 -43.17 -12.17
CA ARG A 1097 40.82 -42.18 -12.00
C ARG A 1097 40.26 -40.79 -11.80
N ARG A 1098 40.69 -40.07 -10.77
CA ARG A 1098 40.35 -38.65 -10.56
C ARG A 1098 40.90 -37.81 -11.71
N LEU A 1099 40.04 -37.03 -12.34
CA LEU A 1099 40.39 -36.08 -13.39
C LEU A 1099 40.79 -34.73 -12.80
N TRP A 1100 39.95 -34.19 -11.91
CA TRP A 1100 40.17 -32.90 -11.26
C TRP A 1100 39.45 -32.82 -9.90
N LYS A 1101 39.81 -31.81 -9.10
CA LYS A 1101 39.30 -31.58 -7.75
C LYS A 1101 39.29 -30.07 -7.45
N HIS A 1102 38.18 -29.60 -6.88
CA HIS A 1102 38.01 -28.28 -6.29
C HIS A 1102 37.53 -28.39 -4.86
N THR A 1103 37.97 -27.46 -4.01
CA THR A 1103 37.67 -27.38 -2.58
C THR A 1103 37.21 -25.98 -2.21
N SER A 1104 36.58 -25.84 -1.05
CA SER A 1104 36.19 -24.53 -0.50
C SER A 1104 35.19 -23.77 -1.38
N LEU A 1105 34.26 -24.51 -2.01
CA LEU A 1105 33.25 -23.94 -2.90
C LEU A 1105 31.93 -23.56 -2.22
N GLY A 1106 31.82 -23.77 -0.90
CA GLY A 1106 30.54 -23.71 -0.18
C GLY A 1106 29.70 -24.95 -0.31
N GLU A 1107 28.65 -25.07 0.48
CA GLU A 1107 27.94 -26.34 0.58
C GLU A 1107 27.29 -26.72 -0.77
N LEU A 1108 27.67 -27.88 -1.30
CA LEU A 1108 27.15 -28.38 -2.57
C LEU A 1108 26.15 -29.51 -2.31
N ARG A 1109 24.97 -29.17 -1.79
CA ARG A 1109 23.96 -30.16 -1.34
C ARG A 1109 23.21 -30.86 -2.47
N TRP A 1110 23.24 -30.30 -3.68
CA TRP A 1110 22.42 -30.80 -4.80
C TRP A 1110 23.23 -31.37 -5.95
N ARG A 1111 22.55 -32.11 -6.83
CA ARG A 1111 23.10 -32.70 -8.03
C ARG A 1111 23.64 -31.63 -9.00
N PRO A 1112 24.90 -31.69 -9.45
CA PRO A 1112 25.39 -30.88 -10.56
C PRO A 1112 24.70 -31.25 -11.88
N VAL A 1113 24.64 -30.32 -12.83
CA VAL A 1113 24.12 -30.56 -14.19
C VAL A 1113 25.14 -30.22 -15.25
N ALA A 1114 25.03 -30.79 -16.45
CA ALA A 1114 25.94 -30.45 -17.55
C ALA A 1114 25.19 -30.07 -18.83
N ASP A 1115 25.69 -29.02 -19.48
CA ASP A 1115 25.32 -28.60 -20.83
C ASP A 1115 26.54 -28.76 -21.74
N GLY A 1116 26.56 -29.85 -22.53
CA GLY A 1116 27.74 -30.27 -23.29
C GLY A 1116 28.96 -30.49 -22.39
N SER A 1117 30.05 -29.77 -22.66
CA SER A 1117 31.29 -29.85 -21.88
C SER A 1117 31.31 -28.96 -20.62
N ARG A 1118 30.23 -28.24 -20.31
CA ARG A 1118 30.15 -27.37 -19.12
C ARG A 1118 29.35 -28.03 -18.02
N VAL A 1119 29.88 -28.02 -16.81
CA VAL A 1119 29.23 -28.51 -15.58
C VAL A 1119 28.83 -27.31 -14.73
N PHE A 1120 27.62 -27.33 -14.19
CA PHE A 1120 27.09 -26.33 -13.29
C PHE A 1120 26.79 -26.95 -11.94
N ALA A 1121 27.22 -26.25 -10.89
CA ALA A 1121 26.92 -26.60 -9.51
C ALA A 1121 26.37 -25.37 -8.80
N VAL A 1122 25.40 -25.60 -7.91
CA VAL A 1122 24.85 -24.55 -7.07
C VAL A 1122 25.43 -24.73 -5.68
N ALA A 1123 26.05 -23.67 -5.17
CA ALA A 1123 26.66 -23.62 -3.85
C ALA A 1123 25.84 -22.71 -2.94
N SER A 1124 25.58 -23.20 -1.73
CA SER A 1124 25.13 -22.36 -0.62
C SER A 1124 26.28 -21.44 -0.17
N SER A 1125 25.93 -20.36 0.55
CA SER A 1125 26.93 -19.44 1.08
C SER A 1125 27.95 -20.15 2.00
N THR A 1126 29.16 -19.58 2.05
CA THR A 1126 30.15 -19.82 3.11
C THR A 1126 30.33 -18.53 3.90
N LEU A 1127 30.99 -18.63 5.06
CA LEU A 1127 31.42 -17.47 5.85
C LEU A 1127 32.21 -16.41 5.06
N GLU A 1128 32.82 -16.78 3.92
CA GLU A 1128 33.63 -15.87 3.09
C GLU A 1128 32.99 -15.51 1.72
N ARG A 1129 31.94 -16.23 1.28
CA ARG A 1129 31.38 -16.09 -0.08
C ARG A 1129 29.87 -16.31 -0.08
N GLY A 1130 29.12 -15.43 -0.76
CA GLY A 1130 27.68 -15.58 -0.97
C GLY A 1130 27.31 -16.85 -1.77
N PRO A 1131 26.03 -17.25 -1.76
CA PRO A 1131 25.53 -18.36 -2.56
C PRO A 1131 25.82 -18.09 -4.04
N CYS A 1132 26.08 -19.12 -4.82
CA CYS A 1132 26.45 -18.92 -6.22
C CYS A 1132 26.14 -20.12 -7.11
N VAL A 1133 26.07 -19.83 -8.41
CA VAL A 1133 26.12 -20.81 -9.49
C VAL A 1133 27.55 -20.82 -10.04
N LEU A 1134 28.20 -21.98 -9.98
CA LEU A 1134 29.55 -22.19 -10.48
C LEU A 1134 29.51 -22.96 -11.80
N SER A 1135 30.37 -22.60 -12.75
CA SER A 1135 30.54 -23.34 -14.00
C SER A 1135 31.97 -23.81 -14.19
N PHE A 1136 32.14 -25.06 -14.59
CA PHE A 1136 33.44 -25.70 -14.83
C PHE A 1136 33.45 -26.46 -16.16
N ASP A 1137 34.61 -26.55 -16.79
CA ASP A 1137 34.83 -27.49 -17.89
C ASP A 1137 34.86 -28.93 -17.38
N LEU A 1138 34.07 -29.81 -18.00
CA LEU A 1138 33.83 -31.18 -17.58
C LEU A 1138 35.11 -32.02 -17.51
N ARG A 1139 36.07 -31.81 -18.43
CA ARG A 1139 37.27 -32.66 -18.53
C ARG A 1139 38.48 -32.07 -17.83
N SER A 1140 38.72 -30.77 -17.99
CA SER A 1140 39.87 -30.08 -17.40
C SER A 1140 39.61 -29.60 -15.99
N GLY A 1141 38.34 -29.38 -15.61
CA GLY A 1141 37.97 -28.78 -14.33
C GLY A 1141 38.27 -27.28 -14.29
N ARG A 1142 38.62 -26.62 -15.39
CA ARG A 1142 38.82 -25.17 -15.40
C ARG A 1142 37.51 -24.46 -15.05
N GLU A 1143 37.52 -23.54 -14.09
CA GLU A 1143 36.37 -22.66 -13.83
C GLU A 1143 36.14 -21.77 -15.06
N LEU A 1144 34.92 -21.83 -15.60
CA LEU A 1144 34.50 -21.09 -16.80
C LEU A 1144 33.75 -19.82 -16.45
N GLY A 1145 33.15 -19.75 -15.27
CA GLY A 1145 32.43 -18.58 -14.79
C GLY A 1145 31.70 -18.86 -13.48
N ARG A 1146 31.25 -17.77 -12.86
CA ARG A 1146 30.49 -17.78 -11.63
C ARG A 1146 29.43 -16.69 -11.68
N TYR A 1147 28.25 -17.02 -11.20
CA TYR A 1147 27.20 -16.07 -10.92
C TYR A 1147 26.95 -16.08 -9.40
N ILE A 1148 27.35 -15.00 -8.73
CA ILE A 1148 27.15 -14.83 -7.29
C ILE A 1148 25.73 -14.25 -7.11
N THR A 1149 24.99 -14.77 -6.14
CA THR A 1149 23.69 -14.24 -5.72
C THR A 1149 23.81 -13.47 -4.41
N ALA A 1150 22.76 -12.73 -4.06
CA ALA A 1150 22.62 -12.13 -2.76
C ALA A 1150 22.92 -13.12 -1.63
N PRO A 1151 23.71 -12.76 -0.60
CA PRO A 1151 23.91 -13.52 0.64
C PRO A 1151 22.68 -14.19 1.27
N ASP A 1152 21.49 -13.62 1.13
CA ASP A 1152 20.23 -14.18 1.64
C ASP A 1152 19.50 -15.10 0.64
N THR A 1153 20.01 -15.24 -0.59
CA THR A 1153 19.46 -16.20 -1.56
C THR A 1153 19.68 -17.63 -1.06
N VAL A 1154 18.58 -18.30 -0.73
CA VAL A 1154 18.60 -19.70 -0.33
C VAL A 1154 18.13 -20.56 -1.50
N TRP A 1155 19.05 -21.35 -2.05
CA TRP A 1155 18.71 -22.40 -2.99
C TRP A 1155 17.95 -23.52 -2.28
N THR A 1156 16.83 -23.97 -2.83
CA THR A 1156 16.05 -25.09 -2.24
C THR A 1156 16.26 -26.39 -2.99
N CYS A 1157 16.60 -26.30 -4.27
CA CYS A 1157 16.74 -27.44 -5.14
C CYS A 1157 17.97 -27.28 -6.05
N GLY A 1158 18.42 -28.41 -6.60
CA GLY A 1158 19.52 -28.41 -7.54
C GLY A 1158 19.17 -27.75 -8.87
N PRO A 1159 20.19 -27.32 -9.63
CA PRO A 1159 19.96 -26.75 -10.94
C PRO A 1159 19.35 -27.81 -11.89
N SER A 1160 18.61 -27.35 -12.89
CA SER A 1160 18.16 -28.16 -14.02
C SER A 1160 18.46 -27.44 -15.33
N LEU A 1161 18.35 -28.16 -16.45
CA LEU A 1161 18.66 -27.62 -17.77
C LEU A 1161 17.46 -27.73 -18.70
N LEU A 1162 17.23 -26.68 -19.46
CA LEU A 1162 16.24 -26.62 -20.54
C LEU A 1162 16.84 -25.90 -21.74
N ARG A 1163 17.24 -26.65 -22.77
CA ARG A 1163 17.72 -26.13 -24.07
C ARG A 1163 18.77 -24.99 -23.95
N GLY A 1164 19.84 -25.23 -23.19
CA GLY A 1164 20.91 -24.24 -22.99
C GLY A 1164 20.58 -23.14 -21.96
N GLN A 1165 19.48 -23.28 -21.23
CA GLN A 1165 19.13 -22.45 -20.09
C GLN A 1165 19.28 -23.26 -18.81
N LEU A 1166 19.97 -22.68 -17.83
CA LEU A 1166 20.10 -23.18 -16.48
C LEU A 1166 18.96 -22.64 -15.62
N LEU A 1167 18.25 -23.54 -14.96
CA LEU A 1167 17.12 -23.22 -14.10
C LEU A 1167 17.53 -23.52 -12.66
N ALA A 1168 17.37 -22.57 -11.75
CA ALA A 1168 17.68 -22.78 -10.34
C ALA A 1168 16.58 -22.17 -9.45
N GLY A 1169 16.04 -22.99 -8.54
CA GLY A 1169 14.93 -22.63 -7.68
C GLY A 1169 15.38 -22.11 -6.32
N CYS A 1170 14.78 -20.99 -5.90
CA CYS A 1170 15.03 -20.34 -4.63
C CYS A 1170 13.88 -20.57 -3.64
N ARG A 1171 14.18 -20.42 -2.36
CA ARG A 1171 13.21 -20.53 -1.27
C ARG A 1171 12.19 -19.38 -1.27
N SER A 1172 12.54 -18.24 -1.85
CA SER A 1172 11.64 -17.11 -2.13
C SER A 1172 10.56 -17.41 -3.19
N GLY A 1173 10.55 -18.60 -3.78
CA GLY A 1173 9.61 -18.96 -4.85
C GLY A 1173 9.96 -18.41 -6.23
N VAL A 1174 11.20 -17.93 -6.36
CA VAL A 1174 11.77 -17.50 -7.63
C VAL A 1174 12.50 -18.68 -8.28
N VAL A 1175 12.19 -18.98 -9.54
CA VAL A 1175 13.03 -19.79 -10.41
C VAL A 1175 13.82 -18.85 -11.31
N ARG A 1176 15.15 -18.86 -11.17
CA ARG A 1176 16.05 -18.06 -12.01
C ARG A 1176 16.38 -18.83 -13.27
N VAL A 1177 16.22 -18.18 -14.43
CA VAL A 1177 16.56 -18.74 -15.75
C VAL A 1177 17.81 -18.02 -16.25
N LEU A 1178 18.93 -18.74 -16.30
CA LEU A 1178 20.23 -18.22 -16.70
C LEU A 1178 20.66 -18.81 -18.04
N ASP A 1179 21.34 -18.00 -18.84
CA ASP A 1179 22.05 -18.47 -20.02
C ASP A 1179 23.22 -19.38 -19.62
N SER A 1180 23.27 -20.62 -20.11
CA SER A 1180 24.33 -21.57 -19.72
C SER A 1180 25.73 -21.15 -20.20
N GLN A 1181 25.84 -20.30 -21.22
CA GLN A 1181 27.12 -19.85 -21.76
C GLN A 1181 27.65 -18.63 -21.01
N GLN A 1182 26.78 -17.66 -20.74
CA GLN A 1182 27.16 -16.37 -20.15
C GLN A 1182 26.91 -16.29 -18.64
N LEU A 1183 26.13 -17.21 -18.06
CA LEU A 1183 25.62 -17.14 -16.68
C LEU A 1183 24.89 -15.83 -16.36
N LYS A 1184 24.26 -15.23 -17.38
CA LYS A 1184 23.43 -14.03 -17.21
C LYS A 1184 21.97 -14.44 -17.05
N ILE A 1185 21.26 -13.77 -16.14
CA ILE A 1185 19.81 -13.93 -16.01
C ILE A 1185 19.16 -13.50 -17.33
N ARG A 1186 18.33 -14.37 -17.89
CA ARG A 1186 17.44 -14.06 -19.01
C ARG A 1186 16.12 -13.52 -18.49
N PHE A 1187 15.53 -14.24 -17.55
CA PHE A 1187 14.31 -13.84 -16.85
C PHE A 1187 14.15 -14.69 -15.57
N THR A 1188 13.15 -14.35 -14.77
CA THR A 1188 12.77 -15.10 -13.58
C THR A 1188 11.31 -15.52 -13.68
N ILE A 1189 10.98 -16.65 -13.07
CA ILE A 1189 9.61 -17.14 -12.92
C ILE A 1189 9.27 -17.05 -11.44
N ARG A 1190 8.16 -16.42 -11.08
CA ARG A 1190 7.69 -16.32 -9.69
C ARG A 1190 6.51 -17.27 -9.48
N GLY A 1191 6.59 -18.08 -8.44
CA GLY A 1191 5.51 -18.95 -7.98
C GLY A 1191 4.91 -18.50 -6.65
N SER A 1192 4.03 -19.35 -6.10
CA SER A 1192 3.23 -19.10 -4.90
C SER A 1192 3.93 -19.41 -3.57
N GLY A 1193 5.14 -19.99 -3.61
CA GLY A 1193 5.90 -20.42 -2.43
C GLY A 1193 7.28 -20.95 -2.83
N ALA A 1194 8.02 -21.55 -1.90
CA ALA A 1194 9.35 -22.09 -2.17
C ALA A 1194 9.33 -23.18 -3.27
N VAL A 1195 10.39 -23.21 -4.10
CA VAL A 1195 10.53 -24.24 -5.14
C VAL A 1195 10.89 -25.56 -4.47
N SER A 1196 9.99 -26.54 -4.51
CA SER A 1196 10.08 -27.77 -3.70
C SER A 1196 10.96 -28.85 -4.35
N ALA A 1197 11.11 -28.81 -5.67
CA ALA A 1197 11.95 -29.74 -6.44
C ALA A 1197 12.49 -29.06 -7.70
N PRO A 1198 13.60 -29.56 -8.30
CA PRO A 1198 14.18 -28.96 -9.50
C PRO A 1198 13.14 -28.81 -10.63
N PRO A 1199 13.01 -27.62 -11.24
CA PRO A 1199 12.11 -27.40 -12.38
C PRO A 1199 12.44 -28.37 -13.51
N LEU A 1200 11.42 -28.88 -14.20
CA LEU A 1200 11.60 -29.88 -15.25
C LEU A 1200 11.02 -29.38 -16.57
N GLY A 1201 11.90 -29.17 -17.55
CA GLY A 1201 11.46 -28.95 -18.92
C GLY A 1201 11.15 -30.27 -19.62
N ILE A 1202 10.07 -30.28 -20.41
CA ILE A 1202 9.64 -31.46 -21.16
C ILE A 1202 9.77 -31.24 -22.67
N SER A 1203 9.86 -32.33 -23.43
CA SER A 1203 10.16 -32.29 -24.86
C SER A 1203 9.14 -31.51 -25.69
N SER A 1204 7.91 -31.37 -25.20
CA SER A 1204 6.84 -30.55 -25.78
C SER A 1204 7.06 -29.04 -25.64
N GLY A 1205 8.06 -28.59 -24.87
CA GLY A 1205 8.38 -27.17 -24.68
C GLY A 1205 7.75 -26.54 -23.44
N GLU A 1206 7.06 -27.34 -22.61
CA GLU A 1206 6.54 -26.90 -21.31
C GLU A 1206 7.58 -27.03 -20.20
N LEU A 1207 7.43 -26.23 -19.15
CA LEU A 1207 8.24 -26.29 -17.94
C LEU A 1207 7.34 -26.52 -16.74
N LEU A 1208 7.65 -27.57 -15.98
CA LEU A 1208 6.98 -27.90 -14.74
C LEU A 1208 7.81 -27.35 -13.58
N CYS A 1209 7.22 -26.48 -12.78
CA CYS A 1209 7.85 -25.90 -11.59
C CYS A 1209 7.09 -26.37 -10.34
N PRO A 1210 7.65 -27.32 -9.58
CA PRO A 1210 7.08 -27.75 -8.30
C PRO A 1210 7.28 -26.68 -7.23
N PHE A 1211 6.19 -26.29 -6.56
CA PHE A 1211 6.22 -25.36 -5.43
C PHE A 1211 5.61 -26.02 -4.19
N ASP A 1212 6.03 -25.60 -3.00
CA ASP A 1212 5.62 -26.23 -1.74
C ASP A 1212 4.10 -26.14 -1.44
N GLY A 1213 3.36 -25.27 -2.14
CA GLY A 1213 1.92 -25.06 -2.01
C GLY A 1213 1.00 -26.21 -2.43
N LYS A 1214 1.51 -27.45 -2.54
CA LYS A 1214 0.79 -28.62 -3.09
C LYS A 1214 0.37 -28.44 -4.56
N GLU A 1215 1.20 -27.73 -5.31
CA GLU A 1215 0.95 -27.46 -6.71
C GLU A 1215 2.22 -27.50 -7.55
N ILE A 1216 2.05 -27.91 -8.81
CA ILE A 1216 3.08 -27.77 -9.84
C ILE A 1216 2.52 -26.82 -10.90
N LEU A 1217 3.19 -25.69 -11.07
CA LEU A 1217 2.85 -24.72 -12.11
C LEU A 1217 3.45 -25.18 -13.44
N VAL A 1218 2.62 -25.24 -14.48
CA VAL A 1218 3.04 -25.66 -15.82
C VAL A 1218 3.06 -24.45 -16.73
N PHE A 1219 4.24 -24.06 -17.18
CA PHE A 1219 4.45 -22.91 -18.06
C PHE A 1219 4.59 -23.38 -19.51
N THR A 1220 3.96 -22.66 -20.43
CA THR A 1220 4.08 -22.87 -21.89
C THR A 1220 4.68 -21.63 -22.53
N GLY A 1221 5.16 -21.73 -23.78
CA GLY A 1221 5.62 -20.55 -24.52
C GLY A 1221 6.99 -20.01 -24.09
N ILE A 1222 7.74 -20.75 -23.27
CA ILE A 1222 9.09 -20.38 -22.82
C ILE A 1222 10.04 -20.17 -23.99
N GLU A 1223 9.88 -20.91 -25.08
CA GLU A 1223 10.66 -20.70 -26.30
C GLU A 1223 10.41 -19.33 -26.94
N ALA A 1224 9.18 -18.82 -26.86
CA ALA A 1224 8.85 -17.48 -27.34
C ALA A 1224 9.31 -16.39 -26.37
N ALA A 1225 9.41 -16.70 -25.07
CA ALA A 1225 9.99 -15.82 -24.06
C ALA A 1225 11.53 -15.72 -24.16
N LEU A 1226 12.17 -16.81 -24.61
CA LEU A 1226 13.63 -16.89 -24.78
C LEU A 1226 14.14 -16.25 -26.08
N LYS A 1227 13.31 -16.20 -27.12
CA LYS A 1227 13.58 -15.51 -28.40
C LYS A 1227 13.29 -14.03 -28.28
#